data_AF-A0A9W9JD11-F1
#
_entry.id   AF-A0A9W9JD11-F1
#
_cell.length_a   1.000
_cell.length_b   1.000
_cell.length_c   1.000
_cell.angle_alpha   90.00
_cell.angle_beta   90.00
_cell.angle_gamma   90.00
#
_symmetry.space_group_name_H-M   'P 1'
#
loop_
_entity.id
_entity.type
_entity.pdbx_description
1 polymer ?
#
loop_
_entity_poly.entity_id
_entity_poly.type
_entity_poly.pdbx_seq_one_letter_code
_entity_poly.pdbx_strand_id
1 'polypeptide(L)'
;MAEPIELVSGIAALATFASQSSMTLYKTVQSFQFHPKRVRDLTEELESFNKVLRRLEETVGVATDLDLSALELPLWRCGNACTDFDEVIARCAARSSASRISFRDWSKLRYMDEDIDGFRRLLAAYKLTVTVAVTGANLHKPSVNSESLEGYKDLIQITSSDLEDHLESINEKLESILEKNVERFSTDETEHRLMEEERMSIHKCLQICAQLSERIYQIQHVQMGDDGALSKYNDSEDVPKRVTNKSSHERAISVEKRMGFDEIAWDKSDLAFAAWKEKLFKEEALQEIGAMIIKHRGGPADELFSPQKGAFNVILRMKFLDGGSAIIRFPGPGYSVFPEEKVRMEVSMMGFIEQRTSIRVPHVLYYGMTEESPAGLGPFIIMEYIEHDSDLVDALNSPGLSDDDRPILDPDITDERLRSVYSQMADILLQLGRHSFNKIGCISCNEGEDDDQWLVRDRPLTINMNELVQLGGFPPHLLPQGTFKTASAYFLALAEQHMAHLFSQRNNAIGSEEDCKRKYIARCLFRKLARENRLCRYVNGPFKLFCDDLRPANILASSQYAYSVVGAIDWEFSYTAPAEFTYSPPSWLLPERPEYWEQGLDDWTRVYRQRLPIFLEELRLKEDAAIQRGIIFEEDRLSRHMEESWKTGDFWVTYAARRSWAFDMIYWAKIDRRFFGTGDLTDRLGLLSSDERREMDGFVQKKMAEKGCF
;
A
#
# COMPACT_ATOMS: atom_id res chain seq x y z
N MET A 1 -7.69 -36.39 40.69
CA MET A 1 -8.98 -35.86 41.19
C MET A 1 -9.28 -34.62 40.35
N ALA A 2 -10.46 -34.61 39.77
CA ALA A 2 -10.90 -33.66 38.75
C ALA A 2 -11.30 -32.29 39.32
N GLU A 3 -11.13 -31.28 38.47
CA GLU A 3 -11.89 -30.01 38.36
C GLU A 3 -11.65 -28.86 39.36
N PRO A 4 -11.78 -27.58 38.91
CA PRO A 4 -12.86 -27.11 38.04
C PRO A 4 -12.46 -26.46 36.70
N ILE A 5 -13.04 -27.02 35.63
CA ILE A 5 -13.60 -26.25 34.52
C ILE A 5 -14.76 -25.47 35.15
N GLU A 6 -14.53 -24.23 35.58
CA GLU A 6 -15.66 -23.33 35.84
C GLU A 6 -16.23 -22.90 34.48
N LEU A 7 -17.25 -23.66 34.09
CA LEU A 7 -18.19 -23.46 32.99
C LEU A 7 -18.51 -21.98 32.76
N VAL A 8 -17.92 -21.39 31.73
CA VAL A 8 -18.61 -20.34 30.95
C VAL A 8 -19.63 -21.09 30.10
N SER A 9 -20.81 -21.38 30.66
CA SER A 9 -21.76 -22.29 30.02
C SER A 9 -22.53 -21.62 28.89
N GLY A 10 -22.06 -21.84 27.67
CA GLY A 10 -22.75 -21.49 26.44
C GLY A 10 -21.89 -20.68 25.48
N ILE A 11 -22.09 -20.94 24.18
CA ILE A 11 -21.36 -20.28 23.09
C ILE A 11 -21.40 -18.74 23.16
N ALA A 12 -22.50 -18.17 23.64
CA ALA A 12 -22.65 -16.73 23.85
C ALA A 12 -21.67 -16.19 24.90
N ALA A 13 -21.50 -16.94 25.99
CA ALA A 13 -20.63 -16.55 27.08
C ALA A 13 -19.15 -16.74 26.68
N LEU A 14 -18.82 -17.78 25.90
CA LEU A 14 -17.48 -17.96 25.32
C LEU A 14 -17.13 -16.91 24.26
N ALA A 15 -18.08 -16.52 23.41
CA ALA A 15 -17.91 -15.42 22.47
C ALA A 15 -17.64 -14.10 23.20
N THR A 16 -18.42 -13.81 24.25
CA THR A 16 -18.23 -12.65 25.11
C THR A 16 -16.86 -12.67 25.79
N PHE A 17 -16.44 -13.84 26.30
CA PHE A 17 -15.12 -14.01 26.92
C PHE A 17 -14.00 -13.73 25.92
N ALA A 18 -14.01 -14.37 24.74
CA ALA A 18 -13.00 -14.15 23.71
C ALA A 18 -12.93 -12.68 23.26
N SER A 19 -14.10 -12.05 23.09
CA SER A 19 -14.25 -10.63 22.73
C SER A 19 -13.65 -9.71 23.79
N GLN A 20 -13.97 -9.94 25.06
CA GLN A 20 -13.43 -9.16 26.17
C GLN A 20 -11.92 -9.34 26.35
N SER A 21 -11.41 -10.57 26.24
CA SER A 21 -9.97 -10.86 26.33
C SER A 21 -9.20 -10.22 25.18
N SER A 22 -9.68 -10.36 23.94
CA SER A 22 -9.09 -9.73 22.74
C SER A 22 -9.13 -8.20 22.81
N MET A 23 -10.24 -7.62 23.29
CA MET A 23 -10.36 -6.17 23.50
C MET A 23 -9.44 -5.64 24.61
N THR A 24 -9.24 -6.43 25.67
CA THR A 24 -8.30 -6.08 26.74
C THR A 24 -6.88 -6.06 26.21
N LEU A 25 -6.47 -7.12 25.50
CA LEU A 25 -5.17 -7.19 24.86
C LEU A 25 -4.97 -6.05 23.84
N TYR A 26 -5.98 -5.74 23.02
CA TYR A 26 -5.96 -4.61 22.11
C TYR A 26 -5.69 -3.29 22.84
N LYS A 27 -6.39 -3.02 23.95
CA LYS A 27 -6.19 -1.82 24.76
C LYS A 27 -4.79 -1.80 25.41
N THR A 28 -4.31 -2.93 25.90
CA THR A 28 -2.95 -3.05 26.45
C THR A 28 -1.94 -2.70 25.37
N VAL A 29 -2.03 -3.31 24.19
CA VAL A 29 -1.14 -3.03 23.05
C VAL A 29 -1.23 -1.57 22.62
N GLN A 30 -2.43 -0.98 22.55
CA GLN A 30 -2.66 0.41 22.16
C GLN A 30 -2.18 1.42 23.22
N SER A 31 -2.15 1.04 24.50
CA SER A 31 -1.71 1.94 25.59
C SER A 31 -0.23 2.34 25.50
N PHE A 32 0.55 1.65 24.68
CA PHE A 32 1.97 1.94 24.47
C PHE A 32 2.17 3.05 23.42
N GLN A 33 2.98 4.06 23.75
CA GLN A 33 3.19 5.25 22.90
C GLN A 33 3.96 4.99 21.59
N PHE A 34 4.57 3.82 21.42
CA PHE A 34 5.38 3.46 20.25
C PHE A 34 5.15 2.01 19.84
N HIS A 35 4.77 1.78 18.58
CA HIS A 35 4.57 0.44 18.02
C HIS A 35 5.57 0.18 16.89
N PRO A 36 6.52 -0.76 17.05
CA PRO A 36 7.22 -1.39 15.92
C PRO A 36 6.22 -1.98 14.90
N LYS A 37 6.62 -2.18 13.63
CA LYS A 37 5.73 -2.73 12.57
C LYS A 37 5.00 -3.99 13.04
N ARG A 38 5.71 -4.96 13.62
CA ARG A 38 5.10 -6.20 14.16
C ARG A 38 3.99 -5.96 15.19
N VAL A 39 4.09 -4.89 15.99
CA VAL A 39 3.09 -4.50 16.99
C VAL A 39 1.92 -3.78 16.32
N ARG A 40 2.17 -2.95 15.30
CA ARG A 40 1.09 -2.34 14.49
C ARG A 40 0.31 -3.41 13.74
N ASP A 41 0.99 -4.32 13.06
CA ASP A 41 0.36 -5.42 12.35
C ASP A 41 -0.45 -6.33 13.32
N LEU A 42 0.04 -6.55 14.55
CA LEU A 42 -0.73 -7.23 15.60
C LEU A 42 -1.97 -6.42 16.03
N THR A 43 -1.85 -5.09 16.11
CA THR A 43 -2.95 -4.19 16.47
C THR A 43 -4.05 -4.21 15.40
N GLU A 44 -3.67 -4.12 14.12
CA GLU A 44 -4.57 -4.25 12.97
C GLU A 44 -5.28 -5.62 12.97
N GLU A 45 -4.53 -6.69 13.26
CA GLU A 45 -5.09 -8.04 13.32
C GLU A 45 -6.07 -8.20 14.50
N LEU A 46 -5.73 -7.66 15.69
CA LEU A 46 -6.63 -7.63 16.85
C LEU A 46 -7.90 -6.81 16.58
N GLU A 47 -7.79 -5.68 15.87
CA GLU A 47 -8.94 -4.88 15.48
C GLU A 47 -9.85 -5.64 14.50
N SER A 48 -9.25 -6.24 13.47
CA SER A 48 -9.94 -7.10 12.50
C SER A 48 -10.63 -8.28 13.19
N PHE A 49 -9.96 -8.92 14.13
CA PHE A 49 -10.50 -10.04 14.89
C PHE A 49 -11.64 -9.62 15.83
N ASN A 50 -11.52 -8.49 16.53
CA ASN A 50 -12.59 -7.93 17.36
C ASN A 50 -13.86 -7.63 16.55
N LYS A 51 -13.73 -7.18 15.28
CA LYS A 51 -14.88 -7.00 14.38
C LYS A 51 -15.57 -8.34 14.08
N VAL A 52 -14.83 -9.41 13.89
CA VAL A 52 -15.38 -10.76 13.65
C VAL A 52 -16.05 -11.33 14.89
N LEU A 53 -15.46 -11.17 16.07
CA LEU A 53 -16.06 -11.62 17.34
C LEU A 53 -17.37 -10.89 17.65
N ARG A 54 -17.45 -9.58 17.37
CA ARG A 54 -18.71 -8.82 17.51
C ARG A 54 -19.81 -9.35 16.59
N ARG A 55 -19.48 -9.67 15.33
CA ARG A 55 -20.44 -10.30 14.39
C ARG A 55 -20.92 -11.66 14.89
N LEU A 56 -20.03 -12.44 15.51
CA LEU A 56 -20.40 -13.71 16.15
C LEU A 56 -21.37 -13.47 17.32
N GLU A 57 -21.10 -12.51 18.20
CA GLU A 57 -22.00 -12.15 19.31
C GLU A 57 -23.39 -11.73 18.82
N GLU A 58 -23.46 -10.90 17.77
CA GLU A 58 -24.71 -10.52 17.12
C GLU A 58 -25.45 -11.74 16.54
N THR A 59 -24.71 -12.64 15.88
CA THR A 59 -25.28 -13.86 15.27
C THR A 59 -25.85 -14.80 16.34
N VAL A 60 -25.13 -15.00 17.44
CA VAL A 60 -25.57 -15.82 18.58
C VAL A 60 -26.75 -15.17 19.32
N GLY A 61 -26.81 -13.84 19.37
CA GLY A 61 -27.91 -13.11 20.02
C GLY A 61 -29.23 -13.09 19.22
N VAL A 62 -29.16 -13.22 17.89
CA VAL A 62 -30.34 -13.12 17.00
C VAL A 62 -30.89 -14.48 16.57
N ALA A 63 -30.05 -15.52 16.49
CA ALA A 63 -30.44 -16.80 15.91
C ALA A 63 -30.56 -17.90 16.97
N THR A 64 -31.79 -18.26 17.33
CA THR A 64 -32.08 -19.29 18.35
C THR A 64 -31.87 -20.75 17.86
N ASP A 65 -31.73 -20.96 16.55
CA ASP A 65 -31.64 -22.30 15.92
C ASP A 65 -30.27 -22.62 15.29
N LEU A 66 -29.23 -21.80 15.48
CA LEU A 66 -27.89 -22.03 14.92
C LEU A 66 -27.00 -22.83 15.88
N ASP A 67 -26.63 -24.05 15.49
CA ASP A 67 -25.65 -24.85 16.22
C ASP A 67 -24.21 -24.40 15.90
N LEU A 68 -23.66 -23.58 16.80
CA LEU A 68 -22.27 -23.14 16.79
C LEU A 68 -21.42 -23.83 17.89
N SER A 69 -21.89 -24.95 18.44
CA SER A 69 -21.19 -25.69 19.51
C SER A 69 -19.76 -26.10 19.12
N ALA A 70 -19.49 -26.26 17.82
CA ALA A 70 -18.15 -26.58 17.33
C ALA A 70 -17.11 -25.48 17.65
N LEU A 71 -17.53 -24.23 17.86
CA LEU A 71 -16.67 -23.10 18.22
C LEU A 71 -16.34 -23.00 19.72
N GLU A 72 -16.92 -23.84 20.58
CA GLU A 72 -16.69 -23.72 22.03
C GLU A 72 -15.21 -23.82 22.40
N LEU A 73 -14.51 -24.86 21.91
CA LEU A 73 -13.09 -25.04 22.19
C LEU A 73 -12.21 -23.95 21.51
N PRO A 74 -12.42 -23.60 20.22
CA PRO A 74 -11.71 -22.47 19.61
C PRO A 74 -11.87 -21.13 20.32
N LEU A 75 -13.08 -20.77 20.76
CA LEU A 75 -13.33 -19.50 21.45
C LEU A 75 -12.73 -19.49 22.86
N TRP A 76 -12.85 -20.61 23.58
CA TRP A 76 -12.23 -20.77 24.89
C TRP A 76 -10.71 -20.63 24.78
N ARG A 77 -10.08 -21.35 23.85
CA ARG A 77 -8.62 -21.33 23.67
C ARG A 77 -8.14 -19.96 23.18
N CYS A 78 -8.84 -19.34 22.23
CA CYS A 78 -8.49 -18.02 21.74
C CYS A 78 -8.60 -16.94 22.83
N GLY A 79 -9.66 -16.98 23.64
CA GLY A 79 -9.81 -16.05 24.77
C GLY A 79 -8.70 -16.22 25.79
N ASN A 80 -8.31 -17.45 26.10
CA ASN A 80 -7.15 -17.74 26.95
C ASN A 80 -5.84 -17.29 26.31
N ALA A 81 -5.64 -17.52 25.01
CA ALA A 81 -4.43 -17.09 24.32
C ALA A 81 -4.24 -15.57 24.36
N CYS A 82 -5.34 -14.80 24.23
CA CYS A 82 -5.32 -13.35 24.40
C CYS A 82 -4.92 -12.96 25.84
N THR A 83 -5.50 -13.61 26.84
CA THR A 83 -5.17 -13.38 28.26
C THR A 83 -3.72 -13.75 28.58
N ASP A 84 -3.27 -14.93 28.14
CA ASP A 84 -1.91 -15.43 28.35
C ASP A 84 -0.89 -14.47 27.73
N PHE A 85 -1.17 -13.97 26.52
CA PHE A 85 -0.28 -13.04 25.82
C PHE A 85 -0.26 -11.67 26.49
N ASP A 86 -1.40 -11.18 27.00
CA ASP A 86 -1.48 -9.97 27.81
C ASP A 86 -0.62 -10.10 29.09
N GLU A 87 -0.65 -11.25 29.75
CA GLU A 87 0.22 -11.54 30.90
C GLU A 87 1.71 -11.63 30.51
N VAL A 88 2.03 -12.14 29.32
CA VAL A 88 3.41 -12.13 28.79
C VAL A 88 3.88 -10.68 28.59
N ILE A 89 3.05 -9.82 28.00
CA ILE A 89 3.33 -8.38 27.86
C ILE A 89 3.51 -7.73 29.24
N ALA A 90 2.62 -7.98 30.19
CA ALA A 90 2.68 -7.42 31.54
C ALA A 90 3.94 -7.86 32.31
N ARG A 91 4.34 -9.14 32.19
CA ARG A 91 5.59 -9.65 32.80
C ARG A 91 6.84 -9.01 32.20
N CYS A 92 6.85 -8.75 30.90
CA CYS A 92 7.92 -8.01 30.25
C CYS A 92 7.92 -6.52 30.66
N ALA A 93 6.74 -5.93 30.87
CA ALA A 93 6.58 -4.55 31.31
C ALA A 93 7.04 -4.33 32.76
N ALA A 94 6.84 -5.28 33.67
CA ALA A 94 7.17 -5.17 35.09
C ALA A 94 8.67 -4.97 35.41
N ARG A 95 9.56 -5.22 34.45
CA ARG A 95 11.02 -5.04 34.59
C ARG A 95 11.51 -3.65 34.15
N SER A 96 10.61 -2.82 33.64
CA SER A 96 10.86 -1.46 33.17
C SER A 96 9.84 -0.52 33.81
N SER A 97 10.22 0.73 34.12
CA SER A 97 9.28 1.71 34.69
C SER A 97 8.06 1.87 33.77
N ALA A 98 6.85 1.95 34.35
CA ALA A 98 5.54 1.88 33.67
C ALA A 98 5.30 2.83 32.47
N SER A 99 6.22 3.75 32.16
CA SER A 99 6.16 4.63 30.99
C SER A 99 7.10 4.24 29.82
N ARG A 100 7.89 3.17 29.93
CA ARG A 100 8.86 2.77 28.88
C ARG A 100 9.10 1.26 28.82
N ILE A 101 8.33 0.53 28.01
CA ILE A 101 8.80 -0.76 27.47
C ILE A 101 9.75 -0.44 26.33
N SER A 102 11.02 -0.87 26.42
CA SER A 102 12.01 -0.59 25.37
C SER A 102 11.82 -1.52 24.16
N PHE A 103 12.29 -1.12 22.98
CA PHE A 103 12.31 -1.97 21.76
C PHE A 103 12.94 -3.36 22.01
N ARG A 104 13.93 -3.41 22.92
CA ARG A 104 14.62 -4.64 23.31
C ARG A 104 13.74 -5.62 24.09
N ASP A 105 12.63 -5.16 24.65
CA ASP A 105 11.69 -5.98 25.42
C ASP A 105 10.65 -6.61 24.49
N TRP A 106 10.18 -5.89 23.46
CA TRP A 106 9.30 -6.44 22.42
C TRP A 106 9.97 -7.56 21.62
N SER A 107 11.25 -7.41 21.26
CA SER A 107 12.00 -8.46 20.53
C SER A 107 12.18 -9.75 21.34
N LYS A 108 12.01 -9.69 22.67
CA LYS A 108 12.16 -10.82 23.60
C LYS A 108 10.84 -11.46 23.99
N LEU A 109 9.69 -10.89 23.60
CA LEU A 109 8.40 -11.52 23.83
C LEU A 109 8.39 -12.87 23.13
N ARG A 110 8.10 -13.91 23.91
CA ARG A 110 7.94 -15.27 23.42
C ARG A 110 6.64 -15.82 23.97
N TYR A 111 5.86 -16.42 23.09
CA TYR A 111 4.63 -17.13 23.42
C TYR A 111 4.61 -18.44 22.65
N MET A 112 4.59 -19.58 23.36
CA MET A 112 4.82 -20.91 22.77
C MET A 112 6.05 -20.95 21.85
N ASP A 113 7.17 -20.40 22.34
CA ASP A 113 8.43 -20.22 21.60
C ASP A 113 8.37 -19.37 20.32
N GLU A 114 7.22 -18.75 20.02
CA GLU A 114 7.04 -17.86 18.89
C GLU A 114 7.16 -16.39 19.26
N ASP A 115 7.56 -15.58 18.30
CA ASP A 115 7.56 -14.13 18.44
C ASP A 115 6.16 -13.54 18.16
N ILE A 116 6.08 -12.20 18.17
CA ILE A 116 4.85 -11.45 17.96
C ILE A 116 4.17 -11.82 16.64
N ASP A 117 4.94 -12.08 15.58
CA ASP A 117 4.37 -12.43 14.26
C ASP A 117 3.75 -13.83 14.30
N GLY A 118 4.30 -14.72 15.12
CA GLY A 118 3.71 -16.02 15.40
C GLY A 118 2.36 -15.94 16.11
N PHE A 119 2.29 -15.17 17.19
CA PHE A 119 1.02 -14.91 17.86
C PHE A 119 -0.01 -14.21 16.96
N ARG A 120 0.43 -13.30 16.07
CA ARG A 120 -0.44 -12.69 15.06
C ARG A 120 -1.02 -13.73 14.08
N ARG A 121 -0.20 -14.68 13.61
CA ARG A 121 -0.69 -15.77 12.74
C ARG A 121 -1.72 -16.65 13.45
N LEU A 122 -1.48 -16.94 14.74
CA LEU A 122 -2.44 -17.65 15.58
C LEU A 122 -3.80 -16.94 15.64
N LEU A 123 -3.81 -15.63 15.90
CA LEU A 123 -5.04 -14.83 15.90
C LEU A 123 -5.73 -14.81 14.54
N ALA A 124 -4.97 -14.71 13.44
CA ALA A 124 -5.51 -14.76 12.09
C ALA A 124 -6.21 -16.10 11.81
N ALA A 125 -5.65 -17.22 12.25
CA ALA A 125 -6.26 -18.54 12.12
C ALA A 125 -7.58 -18.65 12.90
N TYR A 126 -7.64 -18.11 14.12
CA TYR A 126 -8.90 -18.01 14.88
C TYR A 126 -9.93 -17.11 14.20
N LYS A 127 -9.51 -15.94 13.70
CA LYS A 127 -10.38 -15.01 12.95
C LYS A 127 -11.01 -15.68 11.74
N LEU A 128 -10.21 -16.37 10.94
CA LEU A 128 -10.68 -17.11 9.78
C LEU A 128 -11.63 -18.24 10.17
N THR A 129 -11.29 -19.02 11.21
CA THR A 129 -12.15 -20.11 11.70
C THR A 129 -13.53 -19.61 12.16
N VAL A 130 -13.58 -18.52 12.93
CA VAL A 130 -14.85 -17.90 13.36
C VAL A 130 -15.62 -17.38 12.15
N THR A 131 -14.94 -16.77 11.19
CA THR A 131 -15.55 -16.28 9.94
C THR A 131 -16.17 -17.44 9.15
N VAL A 132 -15.44 -18.55 8.98
CA VAL A 132 -15.90 -19.78 8.33
C VAL A 132 -17.15 -20.33 9.04
N ALA A 133 -17.14 -20.41 10.37
CA ALA A 133 -18.27 -20.91 11.14
C ALA A 133 -19.53 -20.02 11.03
N VAL A 134 -19.39 -18.70 11.18
CA VAL A 134 -20.50 -17.73 11.06
C VAL A 134 -21.07 -17.72 9.65
N THR A 135 -20.20 -17.80 8.64
CA THR A 135 -20.59 -17.88 7.24
C THR A 135 -21.29 -19.21 6.94
N GLY A 136 -20.76 -20.30 7.46
CA GLY A 136 -21.32 -21.64 7.37
C GLY A 136 -22.72 -21.78 7.97
N ALA A 137 -22.97 -21.06 9.06
CA ALA A 137 -24.29 -20.96 9.67
C ALA A 137 -25.31 -20.21 8.79
N ASN A 138 -24.85 -19.24 7.99
CA ASN A 138 -25.69 -18.47 7.08
C ASN A 138 -26.02 -19.19 5.75
N LEU A 139 -25.32 -20.27 5.42
CA LEU A 139 -25.54 -21.10 4.22
C LEU A 139 -26.89 -21.86 4.21
N HIS A 140 -27.65 -21.85 5.31
CA HIS A 140 -29.01 -22.44 5.37
C HIS A 140 -30.11 -21.56 4.72
N LYS A 141 -29.77 -20.37 4.19
CA LYS A 141 -30.74 -19.51 3.50
C LYS A 141 -30.80 -19.85 2.00
N PRO A 142 -32.00 -19.99 1.38
CA PRO A 142 -32.17 -20.50 0.01
C PRO A 142 -31.75 -19.55 -1.13
N SER A 143 -30.85 -18.57 -0.88
CA SER A 143 -30.50 -17.52 -1.85
C SER A 143 -29.01 -17.47 -2.24
N VAL A 144 -28.24 -18.56 -2.08
CA VAL A 144 -26.79 -18.54 -2.36
C VAL A 144 -26.51 -18.79 -3.86
N ASN A 145 -25.83 -17.84 -4.51
CA ASN A 145 -25.43 -17.93 -5.92
C ASN A 145 -24.08 -18.69 -6.10
N SER A 146 -23.80 -19.16 -7.32
CA SER A 146 -22.61 -19.97 -7.63
C SER A 146 -21.28 -19.25 -7.39
N GLU A 147 -21.26 -17.92 -7.50
CA GLU A 147 -20.07 -17.09 -7.30
C GLU A 147 -19.70 -16.95 -5.81
N SER A 148 -20.70 -16.86 -4.93
CA SER A 148 -20.48 -16.87 -3.47
C SER A 148 -19.97 -18.23 -2.99
N LEU A 149 -20.41 -19.33 -3.60
CA LEU A 149 -19.96 -20.68 -3.23
C LEU A 149 -18.47 -20.90 -3.54
N GLU A 150 -17.95 -20.34 -4.64
CA GLU A 150 -16.53 -20.45 -4.98
C GLU A 150 -15.65 -19.62 -4.04
N GLY A 151 -16.08 -18.40 -3.69
CA GLY A 151 -15.40 -17.58 -2.68
C GLY A 151 -15.34 -18.26 -1.29
N TYR A 152 -16.36 -19.05 -0.93
CA TYR A 152 -16.32 -19.85 0.31
C TYR A 152 -15.33 -21.01 0.25
N LYS A 153 -15.14 -21.64 -0.90
CA LYS A 153 -14.13 -22.69 -1.06
C LYS A 153 -12.72 -22.13 -0.91
N ASP A 154 -12.45 -20.99 -1.53
CA ASP A 154 -11.16 -20.31 -1.41
C ASP A 154 -10.87 -19.95 0.06
N LEU A 155 -11.86 -19.41 0.78
CA LEU A 155 -11.73 -19.09 2.19
C LEU A 155 -11.44 -20.35 3.05
N ILE A 156 -12.17 -21.45 2.82
CA ILE A 156 -11.94 -22.72 3.54
C ILE A 156 -10.56 -23.28 3.22
N GLN A 157 -10.13 -23.24 1.96
CA GLN A 157 -8.83 -23.76 1.54
C GLN A 157 -7.68 -22.98 2.18
N ILE A 158 -7.76 -21.64 2.18
CA ILE A 158 -6.78 -20.78 2.85
C ILE A 158 -6.75 -21.08 4.35
N THR A 159 -7.93 -21.13 4.99
CA THR A 159 -8.03 -21.38 6.43
C THR A 159 -7.47 -22.75 6.82
N SER A 160 -7.77 -23.80 6.04
CA SER A 160 -7.23 -25.15 6.28
C SER A 160 -5.72 -25.20 6.13
N SER A 161 -5.17 -24.56 5.08
CA SER A 161 -3.72 -24.51 4.85
C SER A 161 -3.00 -23.81 6.01
N ASP A 162 -3.50 -22.66 6.46
CA ASP A 162 -2.90 -21.90 7.56
C ASP A 162 -2.97 -22.67 8.89
N LEU A 163 -4.07 -23.40 9.13
CA LEU A 163 -4.23 -24.26 10.31
C LEU A 163 -3.34 -25.51 10.27
N GLU A 164 -3.13 -26.10 9.09
CA GLU A 164 -2.23 -27.25 8.89
C GLU A 164 -0.77 -26.85 9.14
N ASP A 165 -0.32 -25.72 8.57
CA ASP A 165 1.02 -25.16 8.81
C ASP A 165 1.23 -24.87 10.31
N HIS A 166 0.20 -24.33 10.99
CA HIS A 166 0.29 -24.06 12.42
C HIS A 166 0.32 -25.35 13.26
N LEU A 167 -0.46 -26.37 12.86
CA LEU A 167 -0.47 -27.67 13.51
C LEU A 167 0.90 -28.37 13.41
N GLU A 168 1.53 -28.32 12.24
CA GLU A 168 2.88 -28.86 12.03
C GLU A 168 3.87 -28.19 12.98
N SER A 169 3.85 -26.85 13.08
CA SER A 169 4.73 -26.13 13.99
C SER A 169 4.50 -26.48 15.47
N ILE A 170 3.25 -26.64 15.92
CA ILE A 170 2.96 -27.06 17.31
C ILE A 170 3.44 -28.49 17.56
N ASN A 171 3.26 -29.40 16.61
CA ASN A 171 3.71 -30.79 16.75
C ASN A 171 5.24 -30.88 16.82
N GLU A 172 5.97 -30.16 15.96
CA GLU A 172 7.44 -30.10 16.01
C GLU A 172 7.96 -29.61 17.37
N LYS A 173 7.27 -28.62 17.97
CA LYS A 173 7.64 -28.10 19.29
C LYS A 173 7.36 -29.09 20.41
N LEU A 174 6.20 -29.76 20.37
CA LEU A 174 5.87 -30.82 21.33
C LEU A 174 6.90 -31.96 21.26
N GLU A 175 7.33 -32.34 20.06
CA GLU A 175 8.41 -33.32 19.86
C GLU A 175 9.76 -32.81 20.41
N SER A 176 10.12 -31.55 20.15
CA SER A 176 11.36 -30.95 20.68
C SER A 176 11.40 -30.89 22.21
N ILE A 177 10.25 -30.65 22.86
CA ILE A 177 10.13 -30.66 24.33
C ILE A 177 10.31 -32.09 24.87
N LEU A 178 9.76 -33.09 24.19
CA LEU A 178 9.95 -34.51 24.55
C LEU A 178 11.42 -34.95 24.43
N GLU A 179 12.16 -34.44 23.44
CA GLU A 179 13.59 -34.73 23.25
C GLU A 179 14.50 -34.01 24.28
N LYS A 180 14.11 -32.81 24.74
CA LYS A 180 14.89 -32.00 25.71
C LYS A 180 14.71 -32.42 27.17
N ASN A 181 13.74 -33.29 27.47
CA ASN A 181 13.33 -33.70 28.81
C ASN A 181 14.30 -34.63 29.58
N VAL A 182 15.62 -34.54 29.34
CA VAL A 182 16.62 -35.26 30.17
C VAL A 182 16.97 -34.48 31.44
N GLU A 183 16.93 -33.14 31.50
CA GLU A 183 17.18 -32.40 32.77
C GLU A 183 16.57 -30.97 32.80
N ARG A 184 15.32 -30.77 33.27
CA ARG A 184 14.81 -29.59 34.03
C ARG A 184 13.29 -29.69 34.28
N PHE A 185 12.80 -29.13 35.40
CA PHE A 185 11.36 -29.14 35.78
C PHE A 185 10.79 -27.75 36.12
N SER A 186 9.47 -27.62 35.87
CA SER A 186 8.45 -26.63 36.25
C SER A 186 7.98 -25.59 35.22
N THR A 187 8.81 -25.11 34.29
CA THR A 187 8.37 -24.20 33.21
C THR A 187 7.87 -24.97 31.97
N ASP A 188 8.50 -26.12 31.70
CA ASP A 188 8.18 -26.98 30.56
C ASP A 188 6.80 -27.66 30.67
N GLU A 189 6.30 -27.96 31.88
CA GLU A 189 4.97 -28.59 32.08
C GLU A 189 3.81 -27.65 31.73
N THR A 190 3.94 -26.36 32.03
CA THR A 190 2.90 -25.36 31.72
C THR A 190 2.85 -25.03 30.23
N GLU A 191 4.01 -24.89 29.58
CA GLU A 191 4.08 -24.65 28.13
C GLU A 191 3.63 -25.88 27.33
N HIS A 192 4.01 -27.09 27.75
CA HIS A 192 3.52 -28.33 27.16
C HIS A 192 1.98 -28.42 27.24
N ARG A 193 1.38 -28.09 28.39
CA ARG A 193 -0.09 -28.08 28.52
C ARG A 193 -0.74 -27.06 27.60
N LEU A 194 -0.20 -25.84 27.51
CA LEU A 194 -0.71 -24.80 26.62
C LEU A 194 -0.63 -25.21 25.14
N MET A 195 0.49 -25.79 24.72
CA MET A 195 0.66 -26.30 23.35
C MET A 195 -0.30 -27.45 23.04
N GLU A 196 -0.58 -28.33 24.02
CA GLU A 196 -1.53 -29.42 23.85
C GLU A 196 -2.99 -28.92 23.78
N GLU A 197 -3.36 -27.91 24.57
CA GLU A 197 -4.64 -27.22 24.47
C GLU A 197 -4.80 -26.52 23.10
N GLU A 198 -3.74 -25.89 22.61
CA GLU A 198 -3.68 -25.27 21.28
C GLU A 198 -3.84 -26.30 20.17
N ARG A 199 -3.10 -27.42 20.27
CA ARG A 199 -3.21 -28.56 19.33
C ARG A 199 -4.64 -29.07 19.25
N MET A 200 -5.32 -29.26 20.39
CA MET A 200 -6.72 -29.70 20.41
C MET A 200 -7.66 -28.68 19.76
N SER A 201 -7.42 -27.38 19.97
CA SER A 201 -8.18 -26.29 19.34
C SER A 201 -8.02 -26.28 17.82
N ILE A 202 -6.79 -26.42 17.31
CA ILE A 202 -6.50 -26.45 15.87
C ILE A 202 -7.19 -27.63 15.19
N HIS A 203 -7.17 -28.82 15.80
CA HIS A 203 -7.92 -29.97 15.28
C HIS A 203 -9.42 -29.69 15.18
N LYS A 204 -9.96 -28.93 16.14
CA LYS A 204 -11.37 -28.53 16.09
C LYS A 204 -11.65 -27.50 14.99
N CYS A 205 -10.74 -26.55 14.77
CA CYS A 205 -10.82 -25.59 13.68
C CYS A 205 -10.79 -26.27 12.30
N LEU A 206 -9.90 -27.25 12.12
CA LEU A 206 -9.84 -28.08 10.90
C LEU A 206 -11.12 -28.90 10.71
N GLN A 207 -11.70 -29.44 11.79
CA GLN A 207 -12.98 -30.13 11.74
C GLN A 207 -14.11 -29.21 11.25
N ILE A 208 -14.16 -27.95 11.69
CA ILE A 208 -15.14 -26.96 11.22
C ILE A 208 -14.98 -26.71 9.72
N CYS A 209 -13.75 -26.50 9.26
CA CYS A 209 -13.43 -26.28 7.85
C CYS A 209 -13.87 -27.48 6.98
N ALA A 210 -13.57 -28.70 7.41
CA ALA A 210 -13.97 -29.94 6.73
C ALA A 210 -15.50 -30.11 6.68
N GLN A 211 -16.19 -29.84 7.79
CA GLN A 211 -17.66 -29.92 7.86
C GLN A 211 -18.34 -28.94 6.91
N LEU A 212 -17.81 -27.72 6.79
CA LEU A 212 -18.37 -26.74 5.88
C LEU A 212 -18.08 -27.07 4.41
N SER A 213 -16.87 -27.55 4.11
CA SER A 213 -16.50 -28.03 2.78
C SER A 213 -17.45 -29.12 2.28
N GLU A 214 -17.75 -30.10 3.13
CA GLU A 214 -18.69 -31.18 2.84
C GLU A 214 -20.12 -30.67 2.61
N ARG A 215 -20.57 -29.68 3.41
CA ARG A 215 -21.90 -29.05 3.19
C ARG A 215 -21.97 -28.30 1.86
N ILE A 216 -20.93 -27.57 1.49
CA ILE A 216 -20.85 -26.87 0.20
C ILE A 216 -20.89 -27.88 -0.95
N TYR A 217 -20.15 -28.98 -0.82
CA TYR A 217 -20.17 -30.08 -1.78
C TYR A 217 -21.59 -30.65 -1.96
N GLN A 218 -22.32 -30.88 -0.85
CA GLN A 218 -23.70 -31.36 -0.89
C GLN A 218 -24.68 -30.36 -1.52
N ILE A 219 -24.56 -29.06 -1.24
CA ILE A 219 -25.39 -28.01 -1.85
C ILE A 219 -25.20 -27.98 -3.37
N GLN A 220 -23.95 -28.08 -3.84
CA GLN A 220 -23.64 -28.11 -5.29
C GLN A 220 -24.20 -29.37 -5.96
N HIS A 221 -24.18 -30.50 -5.25
CA HIS A 221 -24.71 -31.76 -5.76
C HIS A 221 -26.25 -31.79 -5.84
N VAL A 222 -26.95 -31.05 -4.97
CA VAL A 222 -28.41 -30.87 -5.03
C VAL A 222 -28.81 -29.88 -6.14
N GLN A 223 -28.00 -28.84 -6.39
CA GLN A 223 -28.25 -27.87 -7.47
C GLN A 223 -28.02 -28.43 -8.89
N MET A 224 -27.25 -29.52 -9.03
CA MET A 224 -27.04 -30.22 -10.31
C MET A 224 -27.98 -31.43 -10.53
N GLY A 225 -28.91 -31.69 -9.61
CA GLY A 225 -29.73 -32.91 -9.58
C GLY A 225 -31.13 -32.84 -10.20
N ASP A 226 -31.57 -31.69 -10.73
CA ASP A 226 -32.93 -31.53 -11.28
C ASP A 226 -32.92 -31.32 -12.80
N ASP A 227 -32.40 -32.33 -13.52
CA ASP A 227 -32.70 -32.52 -14.93
C ASP A 227 -32.73 -34.02 -15.27
N GLY A 228 -33.92 -34.62 -15.15
CA GLY A 228 -34.42 -35.67 -16.03
C GLY A 228 -33.71 -37.04 -16.10
N ALA A 229 -34.24 -37.98 -15.31
CA ALA A 229 -34.49 -39.39 -15.64
C ALA A 229 -33.33 -40.38 -15.85
N LEU A 230 -33.23 -41.36 -14.94
CA LEU A 230 -32.72 -42.69 -15.26
C LEU A 230 -33.75 -43.77 -14.94
N SER A 231 -34.29 -44.31 -16.04
CA SER A 231 -34.69 -45.70 -16.19
C SER A 231 -33.62 -46.62 -15.60
N LYS A 232 -34.08 -47.65 -14.88
CA LYS A 232 -33.32 -48.84 -14.48
C LYS A 232 -32.48 -49.40 -15.63
N TYR A 233 -31.26 -49.88 -15.36
CA TYR A 233 -30.84 -51.29 -15.43
C TYR A 233 -29.32 -51.45 -15.18
N ASN A 234 -28.98 -52.64 -14.68
CA ASN A 234 -27.73 -53.11 -14.07
C ASN A 234 -26.47 -53.15 -14.95
N ASP A 235 -25.33 -53.18 -14.24
CA ASP A 235 -24.08 -53.94 -14.45
C ASP A 235 -23.72 -54.43 -15.86
N SER A 236 -22.54 -54.04 -16.32
CA SER A 236 -21.37 -54.91 -16.56
C SER A 236 -20.47 -54.41 -17.71
N GLU A 237 -19.17 -54.45 -17.41
CA GLU A 237 -18.02 -54.69 -18.30
C GLU A 237 -17.71 -53.80 -19.54
N ASP A 238 -16.39 -53.65 -19.71
CA ASP A 238 -15.64 -53.31 -20.92
C ASP A 238 -15.49 -51.85 -21.38
N VAL A 239 -14.33 -51.30 -20.95
CA VAL A 239 -13.56 -50.29 -21.68
C VAL A 239 -12.97 -50.93 -22.95
N PRO A 240 -13.08 -50.27 -24.13
CA PRO A 240 -11.83 -49.77 -24.72
C PRO A 240 -11.94 -48.39 -25.40
N LYS A 241 -11.00 -47.52 -25.00
CA LYS A 241 -10.28 -46.47 -25.74
C LYS A 241 -10.92 -45.94 -27.03
N ARG A 242 -11.25 -44.64 -27.02
CA ARG A 242 -11.04 -43.80 -28.21
C ARG A 242 -10.50 -42.42 -27.80
N VAL A 243 -9.28 -42.19 -28.26
CA VAL A 243 -8.53 -40.93 -28.20
C VAL A 243 -9.29 -39.84 -28.95
N THR A 244 -9.54 -38.71 -28.30
CA THR A 244 -9.54 -37.41 -28.95
C THR A 244 -8.81 -36.41 -28.05
N ASN A 245 -7.57 -36.12 -28.44
CA ASN A 245 -6.82 -34.96 -28.01
C ASN A 245 -7.65 -33.69 -28.18
N LYS A 246 -7.93 -32.99 -27.10
CA LYS A 246 -7.97 -31.52 -27.08
C LYS A 246 -7.14 -31.05 -25.89
N SER A 247 -6.13 -30.27 -26.25
CA SER A 247 -5.11 -29.62 -25.44
C SER A 247 -5.67 -28.95 -24.18
N SER A 248 -5.29 -29.48 -23.02
CA SER A 248 -5.44 -28.86 -21.71
C SER A 248 -4.18 -28.08 -21.36
N HIS A 249 -3.92 -26.92 -21.97
CA HIS A 249 -2.87 -25.98 -21.53
C HIS A 249 -3.34 -24.53 -21.73
N GLU A 250 -4.34 -24.12 -20.97
CA GLU A 250 -4.46 -22.72 -20.53
C GLU A 250 -4.06 -22.71 -19.06
N ARG A 251 -2.75 -22.65 -18.79
CA ARG A 251 -2.29 -22.19 -17.48
C ARG A 251 -2.66 -20.71 -17.40
N ALA A 252 -3.63 -20.39 -16.55
CA ALA A 252 -3.87 -19.03 -16.12
C ALA A 252 -2.52 -18.40 -15.72
N ILE A 253 -2.18 -17.26 -16.33
CA ILE A 253 -1.04 -16.46 -15.88
C ILE A 253 -1.36 -16.10 -14.43
N SER A 254 -0.54 -16.55 -13.48
CA SER A 254 -0.71 -16.20 -12.06
C SER A 254 -0.86 -14.69 -11.95
N VAL A 255 -1.87 -14.21 -11.22
CA VAL A 255 -2.04 -12.78 -10.92
C VAL A 255 -0.76 -12.31 -10.23
N GLU A 256 0.06 -11.58 -10.98
CA GLU A 256 1.39 -11.22 -10.55
C GLU A 256 1.28 -10.11 -9.52
N LYS A 257 1.64 -10.43 -8.28
CA LYS A 257 1.62 -9.46 -7.18
C LYS A 257 2.77 -8.45 -7.37
N ARG A 258 2.61 -7.25 -6.82
CA ARG A 258 3.69 -6.25 -6.74
C ARG A 258 4.95 -6.84 -6.11
N MET A 259 6.12 -6.34 -6.49
CA MET A 259 7.37 -6.67 -5.80
C MET A 259 7.31 -6.22 -4.33
N GLY A 260 7.93 -6.97 -3.41
CA GLY A 260 8.05 -6.57 -2.01
C GLY A 260 9.06 -5.43 -1.83
N PHE A 261 8.91 -4.64 -0.77
CA PHE A 261 9.96 -3.71 -0.34
C PHE A 261 11.10 -4.49 0.33
N ASP A 262 12.31 -3.95 0.28
CA ASP A 262 13.44 -4.48 1.05
C ASP A 262 13.24 -4.12 2.51
N GLU A 263 12.80 -5.09 3.32
CA GLU A 263 12.42 -4.84 4.70
C GLU A 263 13.62 -4.33 5.54
N ILE A 264 14.84 -4.76 5.23
CA ILE A 264 16.05 -4.28 5.92
C ILE A 264 16.35 -2.81 5.57
N ALA A 265 16.15 -2.41 4.30
CA ALA A 265 16.30 -1.01 3.91
C ALA A 265 15.23 -0.12 4.55
N TRP A 266 13.99 -0.63 4.60
CA TRP A 266 12.89 0.06 5.25
C TRP A 266 13.14 0.24 6.76
N ASP A 267 13.54 -0.81 7.48
CA ASP A 267 13.86 -0.76 8.91
C ASP A 267 14.96 0.26 9.23
N LYS A 268 15.98 0.36 8.38
CA LYS A 268 17.03 1.39 8.52
C LYS A 268 16.47 2.81 8.40
N SER A 269 15.52 3.01 7.51
CA SER A 269 14.85 4.31 7.32
C SER A 269 13.99 4.67 8.54
N ASP A 270 13.27 3.69 9.09
CA ASP A 270 12.49 3.86 10.33
C ASP A 270 13.39 4.20 11.53
N LEU A 271 14.55 3.53 11.67
CA LEU A 271 15.53 3.81 12.72
C LEU A 271 16.12 5.22 12.60
N ALA A 272 16.46 5.66 11.39
CA ALA A 272 16.98 7.00 11.13
C ALA A 272 15.96 8.08 11.53
N PHE A 273 14.68 7.87 11.17
CA PHE A 273 13.60 8.77 11.55
C PHE A 273 13.36 8.79 13.06
N ALA A 274 13.37 7.63 13.73
CA ALA A 274 13.16 7.54 15.18
C ALA A 274 14.23 8.34 15.94
N ALA A 275 15.51 8.20 15.56
CA ALA A 275 16.61 8.95 16.17
C ALA A 275 16.49 10.47 15.93
N TRP A 276 15.99 10.87 14.76
CA TRP A 276 15.72 12.28 14.47
C TRP A 276 14.53 12.83 15.27
N LYS A 277 13.45 12.04 15.38
CA LYS A 277 12.25 12.39 16.16
C LYS A 277 12.60 12.66 17.63
N GLU A 278 13.47 11.87 18.24
CA GLU A 278 13.95 12.12 19.61
C GLU A 278 14.62 13.50 19.79
N LYS A 279 15.26 14.03 18.75
CA LYS A 279 15.85 15.38 18.78
C LYS A 279 14.78 16.46 18.65
N LEU A 280 13.78 16.25 17.79
CA LEU A 280 12.69 17.20 17.57
C LEU A 280 11.89 17.50 18.84
N PHE A 281 11.63 16.49 19.68
CA PHE A 281 10.83 16.64 20.90
C PHE A 281 11.61 17.19 22.10
N LYS A 282 12.86 17.63 21.91
CA LYS A 282 13.59 18.35 22.96
C LYS A 282 13.04 19.76 23.13
N GLU A 283 12.95 20.21 24.37
CA GLU A 283 12.40 21.54 24.69
C GLU A 283 13.18 22.66 23.99
N GLU A 284 14.51 22.56 23.97
CA GLU A 284 15.37 23.54 23.31
C GLU A 284 15.11 23.60 21.80
N ALA A 285 14.88 22.44 21.16
CA ALA A 285 14.59 22.36 19.74
C ALA A 285 13.24 23.02 19.39
N LEU A 286 12.20 22.76 20.19
CA LEU A 286 10.88 23.39 19.99
C LEU A 286 10.94 24.91 20.22
N GLN A 287 11.73 25.38 21.18
CA GLN A 287 11.97 26.81 21.41
C GLN A 287 12.67 27.48 20.23
N GLU A 288 13.75 26.86 19.70
CA GLU A 288 14.45 27.36 18.52
C GLU A 288 13.56 27.39 17.28
N ILE A 289 12.74 26.34 17.08
CA ILE A 289 11.75 26.29 16.00
C ILE A 289 10.74 27.44 16.14
N GLY A 290 10.16 27.62 17.33
CA GLY A 290 9.20 28.69 17.58
C GLY A 290 9.80 30.07 17.31
N ALA A 291 11.04 30.30 17.75
CA ALA A 291 11.76 31.54 17.50
C ALA A 291 12.01 31.79 16.00
N MET A 292 12.35 30.74 15.23
CA MET A 292 12.52 30.83 13.78
C MET A 292 11.23 31.19 13.07
N ILE A 293 10.10 30.56 13.41
CA ILE A 293 8.80 30.89 12.80
C ILE A 293 8.42 32.33 13.11
N ILE A 294 8.56 32.77 14.37
CA ILE A 294 8.25 34.15 14.78
C ILE A 294 9.12 35.17 14.04
N LYS A 295 10.42 34.90 13.92
CA LYS A 295 11.37 35.77 13.23
C LYS A 295 10.99 36.00 11.76
N HIS A 296 10.58 34.95 11.05
CA HIS A 296 10.34 35.02 9.61
C HIS A 296 8.89 35.34 9.23
N ARG A 297 7.90 34.91 10.03
CA ARG A 297 6.49 35.28 9.81
C ARG A 297 6.17 36.69 10.30
N GLY A 298 6.80 37.11 11.41
CA GLY A 298 6.49 38.34 12.13
C GLY A 298 5.18 38.29 12.91
N GLY A 299 5.02 39.19 13.89
CA GLY A 299 3.83 39.30 14.73
C GLY A 299 3.89 38.50 16.04
N PRO A 300 2.97 38.76 16.99
CA PRO A 300 2.92 38.04 18.26
C PRO A 300 2.33 36.63 18.08
N ALA A 301 3.09 35.61 18.46
CA ALA A 301 2.64 34.21 18.47
C ALA A 301 1.66 33.94 19.61
N ASP A 302 0.74 32.99 19.37
CA ASP A 302 -0.27 32.49 20.30
C ASP A 302 0.13 31.10 20.82
N GLU A 303 0.16 30.11 19.92
CA GLU A 303 0.36 28.71 20.26
C GLU A 303 1.17 27.97 19.18
N LEU A 304 2.14 27.16 19.62
CA LEU A 304 2.84 26.18 18.80
C LEU A 304 2.18 24.81 19.00
N PHE A 305 1.59 24.27 17.94
CA PHE A 305 0.95 22.97 17.96
C PHE A 305 1.96 21.81 17.93
N SER A 306 1.51 20.65 18.39
CA SER A 306 2.27 19.41 18.31
C SER A 306 2.69 19.08 16.87
N PRO A 307 3.89 18.51 16.66
CA PRO A 307 4.35 18.11 15.34
C PRO A 307 3.41 17.10 14.69
N GLN A 308 3.08 17.30 13.41
CA GLN A 308 2.31 16.37 12.59
C GLN A 308 3.23 15.70 11.56
N LYS A 309 3.09 14.39 11.38
CA LYS A 309 3.91 13.59 10.46
C LYS A 309 3.08 13.25 9.22
N GLY A 310 3.60 13.59 8.05
CA GLY A 310 3.16 13.06 6.76
C GLY A 310 4.07 11.92 6.26
N ALA A 311 3.92 11.53 4.99
CA ALA A 311 4.71 10.46 4.40
C ALA A 311 6.22 10.76 4.35
N PHE A 312 6.58 11.99 3.96
CA PHE A 312 7.98 12.39 3.78
C PHE A 312 8.42 13.56 4.67
N ASN A 313 7.51 14.19 5.42
CA ASN A 313 7.78 15.43 6.14
C ASN A 313 7.14 15.46 7.52
N VAL A 314 7.69 16.31 8.38
CA VAL A 314 7.10 16.69 9.66
C VAL A 314 6.85 18.18 9.67
N ILE A 315 5.65 18.58 10.05
CA ILE A 315 5.23 19.98 10.12
C ILE A 315 4.94 20.39 11.56
N LEU A 316 5.26 21.63 11.90
CA LEU A 316 4.84 22.27 13.14
C LEU A 316 4.12 23.57 12.80
N ARG A 317 2.88 23.70 13.26
CA ARG A 317 2.04 24.89 13.04
C ARG A 317 2.18 25.84 14.23
N MET A 318 2.42 27.11 13.93
CA MET A 318 2.32 28.22 14.87
C MET A 318 1.12 29.07 14.51
N LYS A 319 0.24 29.32 15.48
CA LYS A 319 -0.85 30.29 15.37
C LYS A 319 -0.43 31.63 15.94
N PHE A 320 -0.92 32.71 15.35
CA PHE A 320 -0.62 34.08 15.73
C PHE A 320 -1.89 34.78 16.22
N LEU A 321 -1.72 35.83 17.05
CA LEU A 321 -2.85 36.56 17.64
C LEU A 321 -3.69 37.33 16.61
N ASP A 322 -3.18 37.53 15.39
CA ASP A 322 -3.94 38.11 14.27
C ASP A 322 -4.91 37.09 13.62
N GLY A 323 -4.92 35.86 14.09
CA GLY A 323 -5.73 34.75 13.56
C GLY A 323 -5.05 33.97 12.44
N GLY A 324 -3.91 34.45 11.93
CA GLY A 324 -3.13 33.75 10.91
C GLY A 324 -2.29 32.61 11.49
N SER A 325 -1.85 31.71 10.61
CA SER A 325 -0.97 30.60 10.96
C SER A 325 0.22 30.52 10.01
N ALA A 326 1.35 30.00 10.50
CA ALA A 326 2.51 29.64 9.71
C ALA A 326 2.98 28.24 10.11
N ILE A 327 3.58 27.52 9.16
CA ILE A 327 4.20 26.23 9.42
C ILE A 327 5.69 26.28 9.16
N ILE A 328 6.43 25.48 9.92
CA ILE A 328 7.75 24.99 9.51
C ILE A 328 7.62 23.53 9.09
N ARG A 329 8.26 23.16 7.97
CA ARG A 329 8.26 21.83 7.38
C ARG A 329 9.69 21.30 7.31
N PHE A 330 9.92 20.12 7.85
CA PHE A 330 11.18 19.39 7.74
C PHE A 330 11.01 18.11 6.92
N PRO A 331 11.87 17.81 5.93
CA PRO A 331 11.95 16.48 5.36
C PRO A 331 12.36 15.47 6.44
N GLY A 332 11.57 14.42 6.63
CA GLY A 332 11.83 13.40 7.64
C GLY A 332 13.04 12.53 7.25
N PRO A 333 14.13 12.48 8.04
CA PRO A 333 15.28 11.65 7.70
C PRO A 333 14.91 10.17 7.61
N GLY A 334 15.57 9.45 6.71
CA GLY A 334 15.23 8.06 6.37
C GLY A 334 14.09 7.98 5.35
N TYR A 335 13.05 8.79 5.49
CA TYR A 335 11.95 8.84 4.52
C TYR A 335 12.27 9.73 3.31
N SER A 336 12.92 10.88 3.55
CA SER A 336 13.45 11.73 2.49
C SER A 336 14.97 11.53 2.38
N VAL A 337 15.42 10.96 1.26
CA VAL A 337 16.84 10.59 1.06
C VAL A 337 17.68 11.70 0.44
N PHE A 338 17.06 12.76 -0.10
CA PHE A 338 17.72 13.92 -0.70
C PHE A 338 17.15 15.24 -0.14
N PRO A 339 17.26 15.49 1.18
CA PRO A 339 16.46 16.52 1.85
C PRO A 339 16.75 17.95 1.36
N GLU A 340 18.01 18.32 1.13
CA GLU A 340 18.36 19.68 0.66
C GLU A 340 18.01 19.91 -0.82
N GLU A 341 18.17 18.88 -1.66
CA GLU A 341 17.76 18.95 -3.06
C GLU A 341 16.23 19.10 -3.15
N LYS A 342 15.51 18.29 -2.37
CA LYS A 342 14.06 18.34 -2.26
C LYS A 342 13.54 19.71 -1.84
N VAL A 343 14.09 20.30 -0.77
CA VAL A 343 13.67 21.61 -0.27
C VAL A 343 13.88 22.70 -1.32
N ARG A 344 15.06 22.74 -1.97
CA ARG A 344 15.34 23.73 -3.04
C ARG A 344 14.35 23.62 -4.21
N MET A 345 14.03 22.40 -4.61
CA MET A 345 13.11 22.14 -5.72
C MET A 345 11.66 22.48 -5.37
N GLU A 346 11.20 22.11 -4.18
CA GLU A 346 9.84 22.41 -3.72
C GLU A 346 9.62 23.93 -3.65
N VAL A 347 10.56 24.67 -3.04
CA VAL A 347 10.49 26.13 -2.97
C VAL A 347 10.49 26.76 -4.36
N SER A 348 11.38 26.30 -5.25
CA SER A 348 11.45 26.80 -6.63
C SER A 348 10.13 26.55 -7.38
N MET A 349 9.54 25.36 -7.22
CA MET A 349 8.28 25.02 -7.87
C MET A 349 7.11 25.85 -7.32
N MET A 350 7.03 26.03 -6.00
CA MET A 350 5.99 26.86 -5.39
C MET A 350 6.09 28.31 -5.88
N GLY A 351 7.30 28.88 -5.95
CA GLY A 351 7.51 30.21 -6.53
C GLY A 351 7.08 30.30 -7.99
N PHE A 352 7.33 29.26 -8.80
CA PHE A 352 6.84 29.22 -10.19
C PHE A 352 5.32 29.24 -10.25
N ILE A 353 4.67 28.39 -9.47
CA ILE A 353 3.21 28.22 -9.49
C ILE A 353 2.52 29.50 -9.01
N GLU A 354 3.02 30.10 -7.93
CA GLU A 354 2.51 31.37 -7.39
C GLU A 354 2.61 32.52 -8.40
N GLN A 355 3.69 32.57 -9.19
CA GLN A 355 3.91 33.64 -10.18
C GLN A 355 3.24 33.39 -11.54
N ARG A 356 3.08 32.13 -11.96
CA ARG A 356 2.72 31.77 -13.34
C ARG A 356 1.34 31.14 -13.47
N THR A 357 0.64 30.88 -12.37
CA THR A 357 -0.70 30.27 -12.35
C THR A 357 -1.62 31.03 -11.41
N SER A 358 -2.91 30.69 -11.41
CA SER A 358 -3.86 31.12 -10.37
C SER A 358 -4.06 30.05 -9.29
N ILE A 359 -3.26 28.98 -9.28
CA ILE A 359 -3.29 27.96 -8.24
C ILE A 359 -2.75 28.58 -6.96
N ARG A 360 -3.57 28.57 -5.92
CA ARG A 360 -3.17 29.04 -4.60
C ARG A 360 -2.24 28.01 -3.95
N VAL A 361 -0.97 28.36 -3.78
CA VAL A 361 0.02 27.58 -3.03
C VAL A 361 0.45 28.33 -1.77
N PRO A 362 0.90 27.66 -0.70
CA PRO A 362 1.40 28.36 0.49
C PRO A 362 2.52 29.35 0.14
N HIS A 363 2.45 30.57 0.67
CA HIS A 363 3.51 31.54 0.41
C HIS A 363 4.77 31.17 1.22
N VAL A 364 5.92 31.02 0.55
CA VAL A 364 7.19 30.71 1.21
C VAL A 364 7.74 31.96 1.88
N LEU A 365 7.84 31.93 3.22
CA LEU A 365 8.34 33.05 4.03
C LEU A 365 9.86 32.98 4.18
N TYR A 366 10.39 31.77 4.33
CA TYR A 366 11.81 31.50 4.44
C TYR A 366 12.08 30.02 4.18
N TYR A 367 13.30 29.67 3.80
CA TYR A 367 13.77 28.29 3.82
C TYR A 367 15.26 28.30 4.13
N GLY A 368 15.75 27.23 4.73
CA GLY A 368 17.16 27.10 5.12
C GLY A 368 17.69 25.71 4.87
N MET A 369 19.01 25.61 4.70
CA MET A 369 19.71 24.33 4.56
C MET A 369 20.16 23.78 5.92
N THR A 370 20.87 22.65 5.92
CA THR A 370 21.26 21.96 7.17
C THR A 370 22.04 22.86 8.14
N GLU A 371 22.90 23.75 7.62
CA GLU A 371 23.72 24.65 8.43
C GLU A 371 22.92 25.72 9.16
N GLU A 372 21.78 26.13 8.61
CA GLU A 372 20.89 27.16 9.16
C GLU A 372 19.76 26.55 10.00
N SER A 373 19.72 25.22 10.11
CA SER A 373 18.63 24.50 10.75
C SER A 373 18.54 24.80 12.25
N PRO A 374 17.34 25.09 12.78
CA PRO A 374 17.14 25.07 14.23
C PRO A 374 17.49 23.67 14.77
N ALA A 375 18.23 23.63 15.87
CA ALA A 375 18.71 22.44 16.57
C ALA A 375 19.39 21.37 15.69
N GLY A 376 19.90 21.73 14.50
CA GLY A 376 20.52 20.79 13.55
C GLY A 376 19.58 19.68 13.07
N LEU A 377 18.29 19.98 12.93
CA LEU A 377 17.25 19.07 12.44
C LEU A 377 17.29 18.84 10.91
N GLY A 378 18.01 19.65 10.15
CA GLY A 378 18.14 19.53 8.70
C GLY A 378 17.45 20.66 7.94
N PRO A 379 17.41 20.60 6.60
CA PRO A 379 16.82 21.67 5.81
C PRO A 379 15.32 21.80 6.10
N PHE A 380 14.79 23.00 5.90
CA PHE A 380 13.40 23.31 6.28
C PHE A 380 12.80 24.40 5.41
N ILE A 381 11.47 24.45 5.40
CA ILE A 381 10.67 25.51 4.76
C ILE A 381 9.77 26.13 5.82
N ILE A 382 9.78 27.45 5.96
CA ILE A 382 8.80 28.23 6.71
C ILE A 382 7.86 28.87 5.69
N MET A 383 6.57 28.59 5.81
CA MET A 383 5.57 29.08 4.87
C MET A 383 4.26 29.38 5.58
N GLU A 384 3.40 30.12 4.89
CA GLU A 384 2.04 30.34 5.30
C GLU A 384 1.28 29.01 5.51
N TYR A 385 0.39 28.96 6.48
CA TYR A 385 -0.61 27.90 6.56
C TYR A 385 -1.91 28.38 5.91
N ILE A 386 -2.34 27.68 4.87
CA ILE A 386 -3.64 27.93 4.24
C ILE A 386 -4.72 27.33 5.13
N GLU A 387 -5.61 28.15 5.68
CA GLU A 387 -6.72 27.66 6.48
C GLU A 387 -7.67 26.81 5.62
N HIS A 388 -7.92 25.60 6.09
CA HIS A 388 -8.79 24.60 5.46
C HIS A 388 -9.38 23.71 6.57
N ASP A 389 -10.52 23.09 6.28
CA ASP A 389 -11.18 22.14 7.18
C ASP A 389 -11.30 20.73 6.56
N SER A 390 -10.84 20.55 5.32
CA SER A 390 -10.94 19.31 4.56
C SER A 390 -10.01 19.31 3.35
N ASP A 391 -9.91 18.19 2.63
CA ASP A 391 -9.28 18.07 1.32
C ASP A 391 -10.24 17.49 0.26
N LEU A 392 -9.77 17.30 -0.98
CA LEU A 392 -10.60 16.69 -2.03
C LEU A 392 -10.71 15.16 -1.93
N VAL A 393 -9.90 14.48 -1.11
CA VAL A 393 -10.11 13.06 -0.79
C VAL A 393 -11.33 12.90 0.11
N ASP A 394 -11.52 13.78 1.10
CA ASP A 394 -12.75 13.81 1.92
C ASP A 394 -14.01 14.01 1.07
N ALA A 395 -13.87 14.72 -0.05
CA ALA A 395 -14.95 14.92 -1.01
C ALA A 395 -15.32 13.63 -1.77
N LEU A 396 -14.37 12.72 -1.95
CA LEU A 396 -14.49 11.51 -2.75
C LEU A 396 -14.71 10.25 -1.90
N ASN A 397 -14.29 10.28 -0.63
CA ASN A 397 -14.27 9.12 0.24
C ASN A 397 -15.66 8.66 0.67
N SER A 398 -15.79 7.34 0.85
CA SER A 398 -16.91 6.74 1.56
C SER A 398 -17.08 7.34 2.95
N PRO A 399 -18.29 7.73 3.36
CA PRO A 399 -18.54 8.27 4.69
C PRO A 399 -18.12 7.30 5.81
N GLY A 400 -17.48 7.83 6.86
CA GLY A 400 -17.12 7.07 8.06
C GLY A 400 -15.74 6.41 8.05
N LEU A 401 -14.94 6.64 7.00
CA LEU A 401 -13.51 6.33 7.02
C LEU A 401 -12.76 7.33 7.93
N SER A 402 -11.82 6.81 8.71
CA SER A 402 -10.85 7.61 9.45
C SER A 402 -9.67 8.01 8.55
N ASP A 403 -8.87 8.98 8.99
CA ASP A 403 -7.65 9.40 8.29
C ASP A 403 -6.61 8.27 8.15
N ASP A 404 -6.70 7.24 9.00
CA ASP A 404 -5.84 6.05 8.97
C ASP A 404 -6.34 4.98 7.98
N ASP A 405 -7.62 5.04 7.57
CA ASP A 405 -8.18 4.11 6.61
C ASP A 405 -7.73 4.43 5.19
N ARG A 406 -7.65 3.40 4.34
CA ARG A 406 -7.36 3.63 2.92
C ARG A 406 -8.52 4.34 2.24
N PRO A 407 -8.25 5.38 1.42
CA PRO A 407 -9.29 6.12 0.75
C PRO A 407 -9.97 5.25 -0.29
N ILE A 408 -11.30 5.16 -0.23
CA ILE A 408 -12.13 4.40 -1.16
C ILE A 408 -13.16 5.37 -1.73
N LEU A 409 -13.27 5.40 -3.07
CA LEU A 409 -14.28 6.20 -3.74
C LEU A 409 -15.67 5.75 -3.29
N ASP A 410 -16.45 6.69 -2.76
CA ASP A 410 -17.82 6.46 -2.34
C ASP A 410 -18.65 5.89 -3.51
N PRO A 411 -19.19 4.65 -3.40
CA PRO A 411 -20.01 4.07 -4.44
C PRO A 411 -21.32 4.85 -4.66
N ASP A 412 -21.79 5.56 -3.64
CA ASP A 412 -23.03 6.34 -3.63
C ASP A 412 -22.77 7.86 -3.83
N ILE A 413 -21.55 8.24 -4.24
CA ILE A 413 -21.23 9.63 -4.54
C ILE A 413 -22.18 10.20 -5.60
N THR A 414 -22.74 11.38 -5.32
CA THR A 414 -23.60 12.04 -6.28
C THR A 414 -22.81 12.49 -7.51
N ASP A 415 -23.42 12.40 -8.67
CA ASP A 415 -22.81 12.84 -9.93
C ASP A 415 -22.39 14.32 -9.85
N GLU A 416 -23.17 15.17 -9.19
CA GLU A 416 -22.84 16.59 -9.01
C GLU A 416 -21.55 16.79 -8.19
N ARG A 417 -21.39 16.04 -7.08
CA ARG A 417 -20.21 16.15 -6.21
C ARG A 417 -18.97 15.63 -6.93
N LEU A 418 -19.08 14.47 -7.58
CA LEU A 418 -17.98 13.88 -8.36
C LEU A 418 -17.52 14.82 -9.48
N ARG A 419 -18.47 15.36 -10.26
CA ARG A 419 -18.18 16.32 -11.33
C ARG A 419 -17.55 17.60 -10.80
N SER A 420 -18.03 18.14 -9.68
CA SER A 420 -17.44 19.32 -9.05
C SER A 420 -15.96 19.11 -8.71
N VAL A 421 -15.61 18.00 -8.05
CA VAL A 421 -14.22 17.65 -7.72
C VAL A 421 -13.37 17.49 -8.98
N TYR A 422 -13.86 16.74 -9.97
CA TYR A 422 -13.16 16.53 -11.24
C TYR A 422 -12.94 17.83 -12.02
N SER A 423 -13.92 18.73 -12.03
CA SER A 423 -13.85 20.04 -12.67
C SER A 423 -12.78 20.92 -12.03
N GLN A 424 -12.67 20.91 -10.70
CA GLN A 424 -11.64 21.67 -9.97
C GLN A 424 -10.24 21.09 -10.23
N MET A 425 -10.09 19.77 -10.22
CA MET A 425 -8.81 19.12 -10.57
C MET A 425 -8.41 19.35 -12.03
N ALA A 426 -9.37 19.32 -12.96
CA ALA A 426 -9.13 19.59 -14.37
C ALA A 426 -8.59 21.00 -14.59
N ASP A 427 -9.09 21.99 -13.85
CA ASP A 427 -8.59 23.37 -13.90
C ASP A 427 -7.11 23.46 -13.48
N ILE A 428 -6.74 22.80 -12.38
CA ILE A 428 -5.35 22.74 -11.89
C ILE A 428 -4.44 22.07 -12.93
N LEU A 429 -4.84 20.90 -13.45
CA LEU A 429 -4.08 20.18 -14.47
C LEU A 429 -3.88 21.00 -15.74
N LEU A 430 -4.90 21.73 -16.18
CA LEU A 430 -4.83 22.59 -17.36
C LEU A 430 -3.86 23.74 -17.17
N GLN A 431 -3.88 24.38 -15.99
CA GLN A 431 -2.96 25.45 -15.63
C GLN A 431 -1.50 24.97 -15.60
N LEU A 432 -1.23 23.74 -15.14
CA LEU A 432 0.12 23.17 -15.17
C LEU A 432 0.54 22.72 -16.58
N GLY A 433 -0.35 22.05 -17.31
CA GLY A 433 -0.07 21.41 -18.60
C GLY A 433 0.20 22.38 -19.75
N ARG A 434 -0.18 23.66 -19.62
CA ARG A 434 0.13 24.70 -20.63
C ARG A 434 1.62 25.05 -20.69
N HIS A 435 2.36 24.90 -19.59
CA HIS A 435 3.76 25.30 -19.54
C HIS A 435 4.66 24.24 -20.19
N SER A 436 5.54 24.69 -21.10
CA SER A 436 6.43 23.82 -21.86
C SER A 436 7.87 24.27 -21.72
N PHE A 437 8.79 23.31 -21.59
CA PHE A 437 10.21 23.52 -21.36
C PHE A 437 11.04 22.79 -22.42
N ASN A 438 12.34 23.14 -22.50
CA ASN A 438 13.27 22.60 -23.49
C ASN A 438 14.07 21.37 -23.02
N LYS A 439 13.96 21.00 -21.74
CA LYS A 439 14.62 19.84 -21.13
C LYS A 439 13.72 19.22 -20.07
N ILE A 440 14.04 17.99 -19.69
CA ILE A 440 13.48 17.25 -18.56
C ILE A 440 14.40 17.46 -17.36
N GLY A 441 13.85 17.89 -16.23
CA GLY A 441 14.58 18.23 -15.01
C GLY A 441 13.79 19.17 -14.11
N CYS A 442 14.42 19.63 -13.03
CA CYS A 442 13.76 20.57 -12.13
C CYS A 442 14.06 22.02 -12.53
N ILE A 443 13.04 22.86 -12.35
CA ILE A 443 13.10 24.28 -12.67
C ILE A 443 13.69 25.07 -11.51
N SER A 444 14.34 26.17 -11.85
CA SER A 444 14.87 27.16 -10.91
C SER A 444 14.72 28.55 -11.50
N CYS A 445 14.51 29.54 -10.65
CA CYS A 445 14.50 30.95 -11.07
C CYS A 445 15.94 31.43 -11.30
N ASN A 446 16.16 32.22 -12.35
CA ASN A 446 17.45 32.88 -12.58
C ASN A 446 17.45 34.26 -11.89
N GLU A 447 17.76 34.30 -10.60
CA GLU A 447 17.93 35.57 -9.89
C GLU A 447 19.25 36.25 -10.33
N GLY A 448 19.19 37.17 -11.30
CA GLY A 448 20.36 37.94 -11.72
C GLY A 448 20.37 38.55 -13.12
N GLU A 449 19.40 38.24 -13.98
CA GLU A 449 19.24 38.87 -15.30
C GLU A 449 17.86 39.55 -15.36
N ASP A 450 17.72 40.66 -16.11
CA ASP A 450 16.52 41.53 -16.20
C ASP A 450 15.23 40.84 -16.72
N ASP A 451 15.23 39.51 -16.82
CA ASP A 451 14.15 38.70 -17.37
C ASP A 451 13.97 37.49 -16.43
N ASP A 452 12.86 37.44 -15.68
CA ASP A 452 12.44 36.38 -14.74
C ASP A 452 12.25 35.01 -15.44
N GLN A 453 13.32 34.49 -16.05
CA GLN A 453 13.31 33.29 -16.86
C GLN A 453 13.50 32.05 -15.97
N TRP A 454 12.54 31.16 -16.07
CA TRP A 454 12.54 29.87 -15.39
C TRP A 454 13.28 28.84 -16.23
N LEU A 455 14.37 28.30 -15.70
CA LEU A 455 15.28 27.41 -16.43
C LEU A 455 15.37 26.04 -15.76
N VAL A 456 15.47 25.00 -16.58
CA VAL A 456 15.71 23.63 -16.13
C VAL A 456 17.21 23.45 -15.88
N ARG A 457 17.61 23.31 -14.61
CA ARG A 457 19.02 23.25 -14.19
C ARG A 457 19.41 21.92 -13.59
N ASP A 458 18.54 21.37 -12.74
CA ASP A 458 18.84 20.18 -11.96
C ASP A 458 18.18 18.92 -12.55
N ARG A 459 18.69 17.75 -12.15
CA ARG A 459 18.11 16.46 -12.52
C ARG A 459 16.64 16.36 -12.07
N PRO A 460 15.82 15.51 -12.70
CA PRO A 460 14.54 15.15 -12.13
C PRO A 460 14.71 14.57 -10.72
N LEU A 461 13.81 14.94 -9.81
CA LEU A 461 13.68 14.33 -8.50
C LEU A 461 12.27 13.74 -8.41
N THR A 462 12.16 12.42 -8.45
CA THR A 462 10.88 11.71 -8.52
C THR A 462 10.61 10.96 -7.22
N ILE A 463 9.33 10.69 -6.93
CA ILE A 463 8.96 9.81 -5.80
C ILE A 463 9.65 8.46 -5.94
N ASN A 464 9.64 7.89 -7.15
CA ASN A 464 10.24 6.58 -7.42
C ASN A 464 11.75 6.56 -7.13
N MET A 465 12.48 7.64 -7.43
CA MET A 465 13.91 7.73 -7.11
C MET A 465 14.14 7.77 -5.59
N ASN A 466 13.31 8.51 -4.85
CA ASN A 466 13.38 8.56 -3.39
C ASN A 466 13.06 7.18 -2.79
N GLU A 467 11.94 6.60 -3.18
CA GLU A 467 11.50 5.28 -2.72
C GLU A 467 12.52 4.19 -3.05
N LEU A 468 13.14 4.20 -4.24
CA LEU A 468 14.17 3.21 -4.61
C LEU A 468 15.33 3.17 -3.62
N VAL A 469 15.82 4.33 -3.19
CA VAL A 469 16.91 4.41 -2.20
C VAL A 469 16.41 4.00 -0.82
N GLN A 470 15.23 4.50 -0.42
CA GLN A 470 14.63 4.27 0.90
C GLN A 470 14.22 2.80 1.12
N LEU A 471 13.46 2.25 0.18
CA LEU A 471 12.73 0.98 0.29
C LEU A 471 13.32 -0.14 -0.57
N GLY A 472 14.18 0.18 -1.55
CA GLY A 472 14.76 -0.79 -2.49
C GLY A 472 16.25 -1.05 -2.27
N GLY A 473 16.89 -0.36 -1.32
CA GLY A 473 18.34 -0.43 -1.12
C GLY A 473 19.14 0.03 -2.35
N PHE A 474 18.53 0.87 -3.19
CA PHE A 474 19.13 1.31 -4.45
C PHE A 474 20.31 2.28 -4.21
N PRO A 475 21.48 2.06 -4.81
CA PRO A 475 22.62 2.97 -4.65
C PRO A 475 22.35 4.36 -5.26
N PRO A 476 22.42 5.46 -4.48
CA PRO A 476 22.10 6.80 -4.97
C PRO A 476 22.92 7.27 -6.19
N HIS A 477 24.17 6.84 -6.30
CA HIS A 477 25.05 7.22 -7.41
C HIS A 477 24.67 6.60 -8.76
N LEU A 478 23.80 5.57 -8.77
CA LEU A 478 23.27 4.97 -10.00
C LEU A 478 22.02 5.69 -10.52
N LEU A 479 21.45 6.62 -9.74
CA LEU A 479 20.35 7.46 -10.20
C LEU A 479 20.84 8.44 -11.28
N PRO A 480 19.96 8.91 -12.18
CA PRO A 480 20.26 10.03 -13.06
C PRO A 480 20.90 11.20 -12.32
N GLN A 481 21.99 11.77 -12.86
CA GLN A 481 22.73 12.87 -12.22
C GLN A 481 22.52 14.24 -12.89
N GLY A 482 21.75 14.32 -13.97
CA GLY A 482 21.53 15.56 -14.70
C GLY A 482 20.22 15.60 -15.50
N THR A 483 20.04 16.71 -16.22
CA THR A 483 18.86 16.95 -17.08
C THR A 483 18.89 16.09 -18.36
N PHE A 484 17.73 15.86 -18.96
CA PHE A 484 17.63 15.18 -20.26
C PHE A 484 17.14 16.14 -21.36
N LYS A 485 17.70 16.00 -22.56
CA LYS A 485 17.31 16.79 -23.74
C LYS A 485 16.17 16.18 -24.57
N THR A 486 15.88 14.90 -24.35
CA THR A 486 14.94 14.10 -25.16
C THR A 486 14.16 13.15 -24.25
N ALA A 487 12.88 12.92 -24.56
CA ALA A 487 12.04 11.95 -23.87
C ALA A 487 12.60 10.53 -23.99
N SER A 488 13.12 10.14 -25.16
CA SER A 488 13.69 8.79 -25.37
C SER A 488 14.85 8.48 -24.43
N ALA A 489 15.77 9.43 -24.25
CA ALA A 489 16.87 9.29 -23.30
C ALA A 489 16.38 9.15 -21.85
N TYR A 490 15.29 9.84 -21.48
CA TYR A 490 14.70 9.72 -20.16
C TYR A 490 13.98 8.38 -19.97
N PHE A 491 13.18 7.92 -20.93
CA PHE A 491 12.58 6.58 -20.89
C PHE A 491 13.63 5.46 -20.84
N LEU A 492 14.75 5.61 -21.55
CA LEU A 492 15.88 4.69 -21.45
C LEU A 492 16.48 4.69 -20.04
N ALA A 493 16.68 5.87 -19.44
CA ALA A 493 17.16 5.97 -18.06
C ALA A 493 16.20 5.30 -17.06
N LEU A 494 14.88 5.45 -17.23
CA LEU A 494 13.88 4.76 -16.42
C LEU A 494 13.95 3.24 -16.59
N ALA A 495 14.14 2.75 -17.83
CA ALA A 495 14.29 1.33 -18.10
C ALA A 495 15.58 0.74 -17.50
N GLU A 496 16.71 1.45 -17.59
CA GLU A 496 17.96 1.05 -16.92
C GLU A 496 17.81 1.10 -15.39
N GLN A 497 17.03 2.06 -14.85
CA GLN A 497 16.73 2.14 -13.43
C GLN A 497 15.91 0.92 -12.94
N HIS A 498 14.91 0.46 -13.69
CA HIS A 498 14.18 -0.78 -13.36
C HIS A 498 15.10 -2.00 -13.34
N MET A 499 16.05 -2.08 -14.28
CA MET A 499 17.07 -3.13 -14.31
C MET A 499 17.97 -3.03 -13.08
N ALA A 500 18.57 -1.87 -12.83
CA ALA A 500 19.44 -1.64 -11.68
C ALA A 500 18.74 -1.93 -10.35
N HIS A 501 17.45 -1.59 -10.22
CA HIS A 501 16.65 -1.88 -9.02
C HIS A 501 16.53 -3.36 -8.74
N LEU A 502 16.18 -4.16 -9.76
CA LEU A 502 16.11 -5.61 -9.59
C LEU A 502 17.48 -6.20 -9.20
N PHE A 503 18.58 -5.64 -9.71
CA PHE A 503 19.92 -6.07 -9.33
C PHE A 503 20.29 -5.68 -7.90
N SER A 504 19.96 -4.46 -7.48
CA SER A 504 20.37 -3.91 -6.18
C SER A 504 19.54 -4.42 -5.01
N GLN A 505 18.23 -4.62 -5.20
CA GLN A 505 17.35 -5.04 -4.11
C GLN A 505 17.66 -6.49 -3.74
N ARG A 506 18.12 -6.72 -2.51
CA ARG A 506 18.54 -8.05 -2.05
C ARG A 506 17.36 -8.81 -1.45
N ASN A 507 16.61 -8.15 -0.58
CA ASN A 507 15.55 -8.79 0.18
C ASN A 507 14.19 -8.61 -0.51
N ASN A 508 13.35 -9.64 -0.43
CA ASN A 508 11.96 -9.62 -0.90
C ASN A 508 11.77 -9.26 -2.41
N ALA A 509 12.85 -9.29 -3.19
CA ALA A 509 12.82 -8.94 -4.62
C ALA A 509 12.23 -10.07 -5.47
N ILE A 510 12.44 -11.34 -5.09
CA ILE A 510 11.98 -12.52 -5.83
C ILE A 510 11.29 -13.56 -4.92
N GLY A 511 10.24 -14.20 -5.45
CA GLY A 511 9.50 -15.29 -4.80
C GLY A 511 10.00 -16.69 -5.19
N SER A 512 10.45 -16.87 -6.43
CA SER A 512 10.94 -18.16 -6.95
C SER A 512 11.96 -17.94 -8.07
N GLU A 513 12.59 -19.02 -8.53
CA GLU A 513 13.48 -18.97 -9.70
C GLU A 513 12.74 -18.52 -10.96
N GLU A 514 11.50 -19.00 -11.16
CA GLU A 514 10.64 -18.63 -12.28
C GLU A 514 10.24 -17.14 -12.22
N ASP A 515 9.87 -16.66 -11.03
CA ASP A 515 9.58 -15.23 -10.80
C ASP A 515 10.81 -14.36 -11.08
N CYS A 516 12.00 -14.79 -10.67
CA CYS A 516 13.26 -14.11 -10.97
C CYS A 516 13.50 -14.00 -12.49
N LYS A 517 13.32 -15.10 -13.23
CA LYS A 517 13.46 -15.13 -14.70
C LYS A 517 12.44 -14.20 -15.37
N ARG A 518 11.17 -14.26 -14.96
CA ARG A 518 10.12 -13.36 -15.48
C ARG A 518 10.48 -11.89 -15.27
N LYS A 519 10.84 -11.51 -14.05
CA LYS A 519 11.25 -10.14 -13.70
C LYS A 519 12.43 -9.65 -14.54
N TYR A 520 13.43 -10.51 -14.75
CA TYR A 520 14.60 -10.20 -15.56
C TYR A 520 14.24 -9.99 -17.04
N ILE A 521 13.44 -10.92 -17.61
CA ILE A 521 12.99 -10.86 -19.01
C ILE A 521 12.17 -9.59 -19.25
N ALA A 522 11.22 -9.27 -18.37
CA ALA A 522 10.38 -8.08 -18.48
C ALA A 522 11.22 -6.80 -18.59
N ARG A 523 12.25 -6.66 -17.75
CA ARG A 523 13.15 -5.50 -17.75
C ARG A 523 14.05 -5.46 -19.00
N CYS A 524 14.57 -6.60 -19.45
CA CYS A 524 15.33 -6.67 -20.70
C CYS A 524 14.49 -6.22 -21.91
N LEU A 525 13.25 -6.70 -21.99
CA LEU A 525 12.34 -6.36 -23.09
C LEU A 525 11.85 -4.92 -23.02
N PHE A 526 11.52 -4.40 -21.83
CA PHE A 526 11.17 -3.00 -21.66
C PHE A 526 12.34 -2.08 -22.04
N ARG A 527 13.56 -2.44 -21.63
CA ARG A 527 14.78 -1.74 -22.04
C ARG A 527 15.03 -1.82 -23.54
N LYS A 528 14.74 -2.94 -24.20
CA LYS A 528 14.78 -3.08 -25.66
C LYS A 528 13.82 -2.10 -26.32
N LEU A 529 12.57 -2.02 -25.85
CA LEU A 529 11.59 -1.04 -26.35
C LEU A 529 12.06 0.40 -26.17
N ALA A 530 12.69 0.72 -25.04
CA ALA A 530 13.26 2.04 -24.79
C ALA A 530 14.38 2.39 -25.80
N ARG A 531 15.31 1.45 -26.04
CA ARG A 531 16.42 1.61 -27.01
C ARG A 531 15.92 1.75 -28.44
N GLU A 532 14.80 1.09 -28.78
CA GLU A 532 14.14 1.18 -30.08
C GLU A 532 13.25 2.43 -30.23
N ASN A 533 13.20 3.33 -29.23
CA ASN A 533 12.33 4.51 -29.18
C ASN A 533 10.83 4.19 -29.34
N ARG A 534 10.39 3.01 -28.87
CA ARG A 534 9.00 2.54 -28.97
C ARG A 534 8.13 2.89 -27.76
N LEU A 535 8.70 3.54 -26.75
CA LEU A 535 8.01 3.91 -25.51
C LEU A 535 7.52 5.36 -25.47
N CYS A 536 7.91 6.19 -26.44
CA CYS A 536 7.57 7.61 -26.48
C CYS A 536 7.27 8.09 -27.90
N ARG A 537 6.33 9.02 -28.03
CA ARG A 537 5.91 9.64 -29.30
C ARG A 537 6.55 11.02 -29.49
N TYR A 538 6.76 11.75 -28.39
CA TYR A 538 7.26 13.13 -28.37
C TYR A 538 8.75 13.18 -28.02
N VAL A 539 9.58 12.57 -28.87
CA VAL A 539 11.02 12.36 -28.60
C VAL A 539 11.76 13.63 -28.20
N ASN A 540 11.52 14.75 -28.91
CA ASN A 540 12.20 16.03 -28.68
C ASN A 540 11.37 17.02 -27.86
N GLY A 541 10.31 16.55 -27.19
CA GLY A 541 9.35 17.39 -26.48
C GLY A 541 8.06 17.65 -27.26
N PRO A 542 7.16 18.50 -26.74
CA PRO A 542 7.39 19.40 -25.59
C PRO A 542 7.60 18.65 -24.26
N PHE A 543 8.29 19.28 -23.31
CA PHE A 543 8.39 18.78 -21.93
C PHE A 543 7.47 19.60 -21.03
N LYS A 544 6.55 18.93 -20.34
CA LYS A 544 5.46 19.55 -19.58
C LYS A 544 5.76 19.48 -18.08
N LEU A 545 5.18 20.37 -17.28
CA LEU A 545 5.24 20.23 -15.83
C LEU A 545 4.46 18.99 -15.39
N PHE A 546 5.06 18.26 -14.47
CA PHE A 546 4.49 17.04 -13.92
C PHE A 546 4.89 16.90 -12.45
N CYS A 547 3.94 16.51 -11.61
CA CYS A 547 4.15 16.21 -10.21
C CYS A 547 3.72 14.77 -9.95
N ASP A 548 4.63 13.94 -9.46
CA ASP A 548 4.34 12.52 -9.18
C ASP A 548 3.28 12.33 -8.07
N ASP A 549 3.11 13.33 -7.21
CA ASP A 549 2.18 13.30 -6.07
C ASP A 549 0.97 14.24 -6.23
N LEU A 550 0.73 14.82 -7.40
CA LEU A 550 -0.48 15.64 -7.60
C LEU A 550 -1.72 14.74 -7.59
N ARG A 551 -2.45 14.76 -6.48
CA ARG A 551 -3.65 13.95 -6.21
C ARG A 551 -4.62 14.73 -5.31
N PRO A 552 -5.89 14.31 -5.20
CA PRO A 552 -6.89 15.00 -4.38
C PRO A 552 -6.49 15.24 -2.92
N ALA A 553 -5.65 14.37 -2.33
CA ALA A 553 -5.18 14.50 -0.94
C ALA A 553 -4.31 15.74 -0.72
N ASN A 554 -3.68 16.24 -1.80
CA ASN A 554 -2.79 17.39 -1.76
C ASN A 554 -3.51 18.68 -2.17
N ILE A 555 -4.84 18.63 -2.31
CA ILE A 555 -5.68 19.77 -2.66
C ILE A 555 -6.60 20.10 -1.49
N LEU A 556 -6.29 21.21 -0.84
CA LEU A 556 -7.02 21.72 0.31
C LEU A 556 -8.38 22.26 -0.13
N ALA A 557 -9.42 21.94 0.62
CA ALA A 557 -10.79 22.31 0.32
C ALA A 557 -11.51 22.91 1.54
N SER A 558 -12.68 23.51 1.28
CA SER A 558 -13.60 23.91 2.34
C SER A 558 -14.88 23.09 2.31
N SER A 559 -15.12 22.29 3.36
CA SER A 559 -16.32 21.47 3.51
C SER A 559 -17.59 22.32 3.56
N GLN A 560 -17.50 23.53 4.13
CA GLN A 560 -18.60 24.49 4.25
C GLN A 560 -19.09 25.01 2.89
N TYR A 561 -18.23 25.02 1.88
CA TYR A 561 -18.52 25.54 0.55
C TYR A 561 -18.47 24.43 -0.52
N ALA A 562 -19.10 23.29 -0.21
CA ALA A 562 -19.22 22.16 -1.13
C ALA A 562 -17.87 21.66 -1.67
N TYR A 563 -16.86 21.61 -0.80
CA TYR A 563 -15.48 21.21 -1.13
C TYR A 563 -14.86 22.09 -2.23
N SER A 564 -15.07 23.41 -2.15
CA SER A 564 -14.36 24.36 -3.00
C SER A 564 -12.86 24.37 -2.66
N VAL A 565 -12.00 24.27 -3.66
CA VAL A 565 -10.54 24.31 -3.51
C VAL A 565 -10.10 25.65 -2.96
N VAL A 566 -9.33 25.62 -1.87
CA VAL A 566 -8.72 26.80 -1.24
C VAL A 566 -7.21 26.88 -1.47
N GLY A 567 -6.58 25.75 -1.80
CA GLY A 567 -5.17 25.71 -2.14
C GLY A 567 -4.67 24.33 -2.54
N ALA A 568 -3.42 24.27 -2.98
CA ALA A 568 -2.73 23.04 -3.35
C ALA A 568 -1.34 23.02 -2.71
N ILE A 569 -0.99 21.89 -2.12
CA ILE A 569 0.24 21.69 -1.35
C ILE A 569 1.07 20.54 -1.93
N ASP A 570 2.19 20.22 -1.27
CA ASP A 570 3.05 19.08 -1.58
C ASP A 570 3.55 19.06 -3.04
N TRP A 571 4.16 20.18 -3.42
CA TRP A 571 4.82 20.36 -4.73
C TRP A 571 6.22 19.72 -4.80
N GLU A 572 6.62 18.99 -3.77
CA GLU A 572 7.76 18.08 -3.85
C GLU A 572 7.60 17.08 -4.99
N PHE A 573 8.71 16.62 -5.55
CA PHE A 573 8.73 15.70 -6.70
C PHE A 573 8.04 16.24 -7.97
N SER A 574 8.01 17.57 -8.12
CA SER A 574 7.60 18.23 -9.35
C SER A 574 8.79 18.54 -10.26
N TYR A 575 8.66 18.23 -11.54
CA TYR A 575 9.71 18.41 -12.54
C TYR A 575 9.12 18.57 -13.95
N THR A 576 9.95 18.98 -14.91
CA THR A 576 9.58 18.95 -16.33
C THR A 576 9.78 17.54 -16.85
N ALA A 577 8.76 16.96 -17.46
CA ALA A 577 8.69 15.55 -17.85
C ALA A 577 8.30 15.39 -19.33
N PRO A 578 8.46 14.20 -19.93
CA PRO A 578 7.89 13.90 -21.24
C PRO A 578 6.39 14.22 -21.27
N ALA A 579 5.91 14.78 -22.38
CA ALA A 579 4.50 15.13 -22.55
C ALA A 579 3.56 13.94 -22.33
N GLU A 580 4.02 12.72 -22.61
CA GLU A 580 3.30 11.47 -22.37
C GLU A 580 2.80 11.33 -20.92
N PHE A 581 3.49 11.93 -19.93
CA PHE A 581 3.07 11.84 -18.53
C PHE A 581 1.86 12.72 -18.23
N THR A 582 1.89 13.97 -18.70
CA THR A 582 0.75 14.91 -18.58
C THR A 582 -0.41 14.53 -19.50
N TYR A 583 -0.12 13.88 -20.62
CA TYR A 583 -1.09 13.40 -21.60
C TYR A 583 -1.73 12.06 -21.23
N SER A 584 -1.29 11.42 -20.15
CA SER A 584 -1.99 10.26 -19.59
C SER A 584 -3.03 10.72 -18.58
N PRO A 585 -4.23 10.12 -18.57
CA PRO A 585 -5.23 10.47 -17.57
C PRO A 585 -4.73 10.12 -16.16
N PRO A 586 -5.13 10.88 -15.13
CA PRO A 586 -4.65 10.65 -13.78
C PRO A 586 -5.15 9.32 -13.23
N SER A 587 -4.28 8.55 -12.57
CA SER A 587 -4.70 7.30 -11.92
C SER A 587 -5.55 7.53 -10.68
N TRP A 588 -5.45 8.71 -10.05
CA TRP A 588 -6.17 9.07 -8.83
C TRP A 588 -7.68 9.31 -9.03
N LEU A 589 -8.22 9.16 -10.25
CA LEU A 589 -9.67 9.08 -10.44
C LEU A 589 -10.30 7.98 -9.57
N LEU A 590 -9.50 6.96 -9.24
CA LEU A 590 -9.71 6.06 -8.12
C LEU A 590 -8.67 6.39 -7.04
N PRO A 591 -9.08 6.68 -5.78
CA PRO A 591 -8.15 7.03 -4.72
C PRO A 591 -7.10 5.94 -4.42
N GLU A 592 -7.51 4.67 -4.48
CA GLU A 592 -6.62 3.51 -4.31
C GLU A 592 -5.93 3.15 -5.65
N ARG A 593 -4.63 2.89 -5.58
CA ARG A 593 -3.80 2.61 -6.77
C ARG A 593 -4.02 1.17 -7.29
N PRO A 594 -3.79 0.93 -8.60
CA PRO A 594 -3.95 -0.40 -9.20
C PRO A 594 -3.21 -1.54 -8.48
N GLU A 595 -2.00 -1.29 -7.99
CA GLU A 595 -1.16 -2.30 -7.31
C GLU A 595 -1.58 -2.64 -5.88
N TYR A 596 -2.52 -1.88 -5.32
CA TYR A 596 -3.08 -2.13 -3.99
C TYR A 596 -4.58 -2.48 -4.03
N TRP A 597 -5.18 -2.54 -5.22
CA TRP A 597 -6.58 -2.88 -5.41
C TRP A 597 -6.84 -4.36 -5.09
N GLU A 598 -7.64 -4.64 -4.07
CA GLU A 598 -7.88 -5.99 -3.55
C GLU A 598 -8.49 -6.93 -4.60
N GLN A 599 -9.39 -6.43 -5.44
CA GLN A 599 -10.07 -7.19 -6.49
C GLN A 599 -9.20 -7.36 -7.76
N GLY A 600 -7.96 -6.84 -7.75
CA GLY A 600 -7.00 -6.99 -8.83
C GLY A 600 -7.10 -5.95 -9.96
N LEU A 601 -6.09 -5.97 -10.84
CA LEU A 601 -5.86 -4.95 -11.87
C LEU A 601 -7.00 -4.85 -12.91
N ASP A 602 -7.65 -5.96 -13.23
CA ASP A 602 -8.74 -5.97 -14.21
C ASP A 602 -10.02 -5.34 -13.65
N ASP A 603 -10.30 -5.56 -12.37
CA ASP A 603 -11.40 -4.90 -11.68
C ASP A 603 -11.15 -3.39 -11.55
N TRP A 604 -9.94 -3.00 -11.13
CA TRP A 604 -9.53 -1.60 -11.11
C TRP A 604 -9.73 -0.94 -12.49
N THR A 605 -9.32 -1.61 -13.57
CA THR A 605 -9.48 -1.12 -14.94
C THR A 605 -10.97 -0.96 -15.32
N ARG A 606 -11.84 -1.88 -14.88
CA ARG A 606 -13.28 -1.84 -15.11
C ARG A 606 -13.92 -0.64 -14.44
N VAL A 607 -13.61 -0.39 -13.15
CA VAL A 607 -14.14 0.75 -12.39
C VAL A 607 -13.60 2.06 -12.95
N TYR A 608 -12.29 2.13 -13.23
CA TYR A 608 -11.65 3.32 -13.79
C TYR A 608 -12.29 3.75 -15.13
N ARG A 609 -12.63 2.77 -15.99
CA ARG A 609 -13.27 3.04 -17.29
C ARG A 609 -14.65 3.70 -17.15
N GLN A 610 -15.34 3.54 -16.02
CA GLN A 610 -16.61 4.20 -15.76
C GLN A 610 -16.43 5.66 -15.34
N ARG A 611 -15.31 5.98 -14.67
CA ARG A 611 -15.02 7.31 -14.14
C ARG A 611 -14.33 8.23 -15.16
N LEU A 612 -13.47 7.67 -16.00
CA LEU A 612 -12.70 8.43 -17.00
C LEU A 612 -13.58 9.31 -17.91
N PRO A 613 -14.72 8.86 -18.48
CA PRO A 613 -15.56 9.70 -19.34
C PRO A 613 -16.09 10.95 -18.63
N ILE A 614 -16.45 10.84 -17.35
CA ILE A 614 -16.95 11.95 -16.53
C ILE A 614 -15.84 13.01 -16.38
N PHE A 615 -14.63 12.58 -16.02
CA PHE A 615 -13.49 13.48 -15.90
C PHE A 615 -13.14 14.15 -17.25
N LEU A 616 -13.14 13.40 -18.35
CA LEU A 616 -12.85 13.95 -19.67
C LEU A 616 -13.91 14.96 -20.13
N GLU A 617 -15.17 14.79 -19.74
CA GLU A 617 -16.23 15.78 -19.99
C GLU A 617 -15.95 17.08 -19.23
N GLU A 618 -15.68 17.01 -17.92
CA GLU A 618 -15.33 18.19 -17.11
C GLU A 618 -14.07 18.90 -17.62
N LEU A 619 -13.06 18.14 -18.03
CA LEU A 619 -11.83 18.69 -18.60
C LEU A 619 -12.09 19.41 -19.94
N ARG A 620 -12.93 18.86 -20.82
CA ARG A 620 -13.33 19.54 -22.07
C ARG A 620 -14.06 20.85 -21.80
N LEU A 621 -14.94 20.89 -20.80
CA LEU A 621 -15.63 22.14 -20.42
C LEU A 621 -14.64 23.22 -19.97
N LYS A 622 -13.62 22.86 -19.18
CA LYS A 622 -12.55 23.77 -18.76
C LYS A 622 -11.68 24.22 -19.94
N GLU A 623 -11.32 23.29 -20.82
CA GLU A 623 -10.57 23.60 -22.05
C GLU A 623 -11.35 24.56 -22.95
N ASP A 624 -12.64 24.30 -23.20
CA ASP A 624 -13.49 25.13 -24.04
C ASP A 624 -13.58 26.56 -23.49
N ALA A 625 -13.78 26.70 -22.18
CA ALA A 625 -13.80 28.00 -21.51
C ALA A 625 -12.44 28.72 -21.60
N ALA A 626 -11.32 28.00 -21.49
CA ALA A 626 -9.98 28.56 -21.61
C ALA A 626 -9.65 28.99 -23.05
N ILE A 627 -10.08 28.20 -24.05
CA ILE A 627 -9.93 28.52 -25.49
C ILE A 627 -10.74 29.75 -25.86
N GLN A 628 -12.00 29.84 -25.40
CA GLN A 628 -12.84 31.02 -25.61
C GLN A 628 -12.23 32.30 -25.03
N ARG A 629 -11.48 32.19 -23.92
CA ARG A 629 -10.74 33.29 -23.29
C ARG A 629 -9.37 33.55 -23.92
N GLY A 630 -8.94 32.74 -24.89
CA GLY A 630 -7.62 32.84 -25.52
C GLY A 630 -6.45 32.49 -24.58
N ILE A 631 -6.70 31.69 -23.53
CA ILE A 631 -5.67 31.28 -22.57
C ILE A 631 -4.85 30.10 -23.10
N ILE A 632 -5.49 29.20 -23.85
CA ILE A 632 -4.87 28.04 -24.52
C ILE A 632 -5.43 27.91 -25.95
N PHE A 633 -4.80 27.07 -26.77
CA PHE A 633 -5.26 26.77 -28.13
C PHE A 633 -5.80 25.33 -28.27
N GLU A 634 -6.38 25.00 -29.43
CA GLU A 634 -6.96 23.68 -29.69
C GLU A 634 -5.93 22.53 -29.61
N GLU A 635 -4.68 22.82 -29.95
CA GLU A 635 -3.53 21.91 -29.83
C GLU A 635 -3.10 21.64 -28.38
N ASP A 636 -3.50 22.47 -27.42
CA ASP A 636 -3.14 22.32 -26.01
C ASP A 636 -4.12 21.43 -25.23
N ARG A 637 -5.17 20.91 -25.88
CA ARG A 637 -6.19 20.08 -25.22
C ARG A 637 -5.59 18.79 -24.66
N LEU A 638 -5.69 18.65 -23.35
CA LEU A 638 -5.29 17.46 -22.61
C LEU A 638 -6.32 16.32 -22.78
N SER A 639 -7.61 16.63 -22.84
CA SER A 639 -8.70 15.65 -22.88
C SER A 639 -8.58 14.65 -24.03
N ARG A 640 -8.24 15.14 -25.23
CA ARG A 640 -8.01 14.30 -26.41
C ARG A 640 -6.81 13.37 -26.22
N HIS A 641 -5.70 13.90 -25.70
CA HIS A 641 -4.49 13.13 -25.47
C HIS A 641 -4.69 12.06 -24.38
N MET A 642 -5.39 12.41 -23.30
CA MET A 642 -5.73 11.49 -22.21
C MET A 642 -6.64 10.35 -22.69
N GLU A 643 -7.64 10.67 -23.52
CA GLU A 643 -8.50 9.65 -24.12
C GLU A 643 -7.73 8.71 -25.06
N GLU A 644 -6.86 9.25 -25.90
CA GLU A 644 -6.00 8.47 -26.81
C GLU A 644 -5.02 7.60 -26.04
N SER A 645 -4.39 8.14 -24.99
CA SER A 645 -3.45 7.42 -24.11
C SER A 645 -4.09 6.21 -23.45
N TRP A 646 -5.33 6.36 -22.97
CA TRP A 646 -6.08 5.24 -22.40
C TRP A 646 -6.45 4.19 -23.45
N LYS A 647 -6.95 4.60 -24.62
CA LYS A 647 -7.38 3.67 -25.69
C LYS A 647 -6.23 2.87 -26.29
N THR A 648 -5.07 3.50 -26.45
CA THR A 648 -3.87 2.85 -27.02
C THR A 648 -3.11 2.02 -25.99
N GLY A 649 -3.34 2.27 -24.70
CA GLY A 649 -2.60 1.65 -23.60
C GLY A 649 -1.28 2.35 -23.25
N ASP A 650 -1.04 3.56 -23.76
CA ASP A 650 0.13 4.38 -23.38
C ASP A 650 0.09 4.80 -21.91
N PHE A 651 -1.11 4.92 -21.32
CA PHE A 651 -1.30 5.07 -19.88
C PHE A 651 -0.49 4.02 -19.10
N TRP A 652 -0.56 2.74 -19.48
CA TRP A 652 0.13 1.67 -18.76
C TRP A 652 1.65 1.73 -18.94
N VAL A 653 2.13 2.16 -20.11
CA VAL A 653 3.57 2.35 -20.37
C VAL A 653 4.12 3.45 -19.46
N THR A 654 3.46 4.60 -19.41
CA THR A 654 3.88 5.74 -18.58
C THR A 654 3.71 5.47 -17.08
N TYR A 655 2.71 4.67 -16.70
CA TYR A 655 2.51 4.24 -15.32
C TYR A 655 3.63 3.29 -14.88
N ALA A 656 3.90 2.22 -15.65
CA ALA A 656 4.93 1.25 -15.33
C ALA A 656 6.34 1.88 -15.30
N ALA A 657 6.64 2.76 -16.25
CA ALA A 657 7.93 3.47 -16.33
C ALA A 657 8.28 4.27 -15.06
N ARG A 658 7.26 4.70 -14.30
CA ARG A 658 7.44 5.51 -13.09
C ARG A 658 7.26 4.73 -11.79
N ARG A 659 6.85 3.45 -11.84
CA ARG A 659 6.47 2.69 -10.64
C ARG A 659 7.23 1.37 -10.56
N SER A 660 8.37 1.37 -9.89
CA SER A 660 9.28 0.22 -9.85
C SER A 660 8.67 -1.06 -9.24
N TRP A 661 7.87 -0.96 -8.18
CA TRP A 661 7.28 -2.14 -7.52
C TRP A 661 6.04 -2.69 -8.21
N ALA A 662 5.30 -1.85 -8.94
CA ALA A 662 4.15 -2.26 -9.74
C ALA A 662 4.53 -2.70 -11.17
N PHE A 663 5.80 -2.53 -11.54
CA PHE A 663 6.30 -2.75 -12.90
C PHE A 663 5.94 -4.13 -13.43
N ASP A 664 6.24 -5.20 -12.69
CA ASP A 664 6.05 -6.57 -13.15
C ASP A 664 4.57 -6.89 -13.42
N MET A 665 3.71 -6.59 -12.43
CA MET A 665 2.25 -6.75 -12.54
C MET A 665 1.70 -6.07 -13.80
N ILE A 666 2.09 -4.82 -14.05
CA ILE A 666 1.55 -4.02 -15.16
C ILE A 666 2.18 -4.42 -16.49
N TYR A 667 3.49 -4.71 -16.50
CA TYR A 667 4.21 -5.09 -17.70
C TYR A 667 3.58 -6.34 -18.32
N TRP A 668 3.43 -7.40 -17.55
CA TRP A 668 2.90 -8.67 -18.05
C TRP A 668 1.41 -8.59 -18.38
N ALA A 669 0.63 -7.84 -17.60
CA ALA A 669 -0.81 -7.72 -17.83
C ALA A 669 -1.18 -6.79 -19.01
N LYS A 670 -0.47 -5.68 -19.20
CA LYS A 670 -0.91 -4.59 -20.09
C LYS A 670 0.10 -4.18 -21.17
N ILE A 671 1.39 -4.48 -21.02
CA ILE A 671 2.46 -4.01 -21.94
C ILE A 671 2.97 -5.12 -22.85
N ASP A 672 3.34 -6.29 -22.30
CA ASP A 672 4.05 -7.34 -23.04
C ASP A 672 3.33 -7.75 -24.34
N ARG A 673 2.07 -8.16 -24.24
CA ARG A 673 1.27 -8.62 -25.38
C ARG A 673 1.05 -7.52 -26.42
N ARG A 674 1.01 -6.25 -26.00
CA ARG A 674 0.85 -5.10 -26.90
C ARG A 674 2.05 -4.96 -27.84
N PHE A 675 3.26 -5.17 -27.35
CA PHE A 675 4.49 -4.94 -28.12
C PHE A 675 5.07 -6.19 -28.79
N PHE A 676 4.78 -7.37 -28.23
CA PHE A 676 5.38 -8.65 -28.66
C PHE A 676 4.34 -9.71 -29.07
N GLY A 677 3.04 -9.39 -29.07
CA GLY A 677 1.98 -10.30 -29.48
C GLY A 677 1.68 -11.40 -28.46
N THR A 678 0.92 -12.42 -28.84
CA THR A 678 0.70 -13.60 -27.99
C THR A 678 1.96 -14.47 -27.96
N GLY A 679 2.31 -15.01 -26.79
CA GLY A 679 3.43 -15.93 -26.63
C GLY A 679 3.64 -16.32 -25.18
N ASP A 680 4.51 -17.30 -24.96
CA ASP A 680 4.93 -17.76 -23.62
C ASP A 680 6.29 -17.17 -23.22
N LEU A 681 6.81 -17.59 -22.05
CA LEU A 681 8.11 -17.12 -21.58
C LEU A 681 9.27 -17.57 -22.48
N THR A 682 9.13 -18.70 -23.16
CA THR A 682 10.12 -19.25 -24.11
C THR A 682 10.23 -18.35 -25.34
N ASP A 683 9.09 -17.89 -25.87
CA ASP A 683 9.04 -16.93 -26.96
C ASP A 683 9.76 -15.62 -26.57
N ARG A 684 9.51 -15.15 -25.34
CA ARG A 684 10.15 -13.94 -24.80
C ARG A 684 11.64 -14.11 -24.61
N LEU A 685 12.09 -15.26 -24.11
CA LEU A 685 13.51 -15.62 -24.02
C LEU A 685 14.21 -15.57 -25.38
N GLY A 686 13.50 -15.95 -26.47
CA GLY A 686 14.01 -15.86 -27.84
C GLY A 686 14.33 -14.43 -28.30
N LEU A 687 13.68 -13.42 -27.73
CA LEU A 687 13.83 -12.00 -28.09
C LEU A 687 15.01 -11.29 -27.42
N LEU A 688 15.59 -11.91 -26.38
CA LEU A 688 16.76 -11.42 -25.66
C LEU A 688 18.04 -11.61 -26.50
N SER A 689 19.00 -10.71 -26.31
CA SER A 689 20.34 -10.86 -26.90
C SER A 689 21.06 -12.10 -26.35
N SER A 690 22.11 -12.56 -27.04
CA SER A 690 22.93 -13.69 -26.58
C SER A 690 23.59 -13.41 -25.23
N ASP A 691 23.98 -12.17 -24.97
CA ASP A 691 24.63 -11.79 -23.71
C ASP A 691 23.62 -11.70 -22.57
N GLU A 692 22.43 -11.11 -22.78
CA GLU A 692 21.37 -11.06 -21.77
C GLU A 692 20.92 -12.47 -21.34
N ARG A 693 20.87 -13.43 -22.28
CA ARG A 693 20.56 -14.83 -21.97
C ARG A 693 21.65 -15.51 -21.15
N ARG A 694 22.92 -15.23 -21.47
CA ARG A 694 24.09 -15.79 -20.75
C ARG A 694 24.18 -15.26 -19.33
N GLU A 695 23.86 -13.98 -19.12
CA GLU A 695 23.89 -13.34 -17.81
C GLU A 695 22.74 -13.78 -16.89
N MET A 696 21.61 -14.19 -17.48
CA MET A 696 20.40 -14.55 -16.74
C MET A 696 20.64 -15.67 -15.73
N ASP A 697 21.29 -16.78 -16.12
CA ASP A 697 21.47 -17.92 -15.22
C ASP A 697 22.34 -17.56 -14.00
N GLY A 698 23.42 -16.80 -14.21
CA GLY A 698 24.27 -16.31 -13.12
C GLY A 698 23.54 -15.30 -12.22
N PHE A 699 22.71 -14.44 -12.82
CA PHE A 699 21.87 -13.50 -12.07
C PHE A 699 20.85 -14.22 -11.19
N VAL A 700 20.15 -15.21 -11.75
CA VAL A 700 19.15 -16.02 -11.04
C VAL A 700 19.80 -16.78 -9.88
N GLN A 701 20.93 -17.44 -10.11
CA GLN A 701 21.67 -18.12 -9.04
C GLN A 701 22.06 -17.16 -7.91
N LYS A 702 22.55 -15.98 -8.25
CA LYS A 702 22.88 -14.94 -7.26
C LYS A 702 21.65 -14.54 -6.44
N LYS A 703 20.50 -14.28 -7.09
CA LYS A 703 19.28 -13.85 -6.39
C LYS A 703 18.69 -14.95 -5.52
N MET A 704 18.74 -16.20 -5.98
CA MET A 704 18.30 -17.34 -5.18
C MET A 704 19.18 -17.55 -3.94
N ALA A 705 20.49 -17.30 -4.04
CA ALA A 705 21.38 -17.31 -2.88
C ALA A 705 21.09 -16.15 -1.91
N GLU A 706 20.79 -14.94 -2.41
CA GLU A 706 20.41 -13.79 -1.58
C GLU A 706 19.11 -14.05 -0.79
N LYS A 707 18.13 -14.75 -1.37
CA LYS A 707 16.86 -15.12 -0.71
C LYS A 707 17.06 -15.99 0.55
N GLY A 708 18.13 -16.79 0.60
CA GLY A 708 18.40 -17.74 1.70
C GLY A 708 19.26 -17.18 2.84
N CYS A 709 19.72 -15.92 2.75
CA CYS A 709 20.53 -15.30 3.78
C CYS A 709 19.69 -14.30 4.60
N PHE A 710 19.23 -14.72 5.77
CA PHE A 710 18.66 -13.82 6.79
C PHE A 710 19.61 -13.72 7.98
#